data_AF-A0A2H0L025-F1
#
_entry.id   AF-A0A2H0L025-F1
#
_cell.length_a   1.000
_cell.length_b   1.000
_cell.length_c   1.000
_cell.angle_alpha   90.00
_cell.angle_beta   90.00
_cell.angle_gamma   90.00
#
_symmetry.space_group_name_H-M   'P 1'
#
loop_
_entity.id
_entity.type
_entity.pdbx_description
1 polymer ?
#
loop_
_entity_poly.entity_id
_entity_poly.type
_entity_poly.pdbx_seq_one_letter_code
_entity_poly.pdbx_strand_id
1 'polypeptide(L)'
;MTVKLADLSEKLGVSPDELKKKAHELGFEIKPRARTLEDTIAMKLEESFGGQSAEPDGSEESPPPIDDLSDASPKDTADAYDDMMSEELEREVVKAQRKQTAGKKVAPKKQHTQKEEQRRIATGEVEIGDAITVKEFSEKTGLNPIKIIGELMKNGILANINQVIDFETASIIADDNGIKLKRKRSEAKVEDISAGNLESLIKEDDAELLQLRPPIVTVMGHVDHGKTSILDAIREANVVSTESGGITQHIGAYQIEKDGKKITFIDTPGHEAFTEMRARGAKVTDIAVLVVAADDGVKPQTIEAMNHAKDAEVPIIVAINKMDKEGAQPDRVKAQLAEHELQPEDWGGKTIMVPVSALTGEGIQDLLDMILLTADVEDLKANPNRPAVGTVVESHLDKSLGPVATILVNTGTLRIQDPFVVGDTWGRVKTMHDHKKQALKEAGPSQPVRIAGLDATPHVGDVLQVVPNLEAARKKSEAIELMRKKEDSTVAANSMSKIINAIRMGKMKQLKVVLKADTLGSLEAIKQSLAKIEHEEVTTQVIHSGVGEITESDVRMAQAANAVLIGFHVLANAHVKDVADRQGVQIQIYQVIYELIDVIKKLLSGLLDPEVVEVSLGKALVKQVFLTEKKYMIVGCKVTNGLLQAKTRMRVYRNNELIGEGFLESLRHNKDQVKEMKEGGECGVKYEGKVQLEVGDILESWKEEHREKTVT
;
A
#
# COMPACT_ATOMS: atom_id res chain seq x y z
N MET A 1 4.97 -20.28 34.42
CA MET A 1 5.19 -21.68 34.84
C MET A 1 6.57 -21.76 35.47
N THR A 2 6.91 -22.84 36.20
CA THR A 2 8.23 -23.00 36.82
C THR A 2 8.95 -24.21 36.25
N VAL A 3 10.26 -24.07 36.00
CA VAL A 3 11.13 -25.10 35.43
C VAL A 3 12.01 -25.68 36.54
N LYS A 4 12.21 -26.99 36.57
CA LYS A 4 13.14 -27.61 37.53
C LYS A 4 14.58 -27.28 37.15
N LEU A 5 15.37 -26.89 38.14
CA LEU A 5 16.75 -26.47 37.93
C LEU A 5 17.64 -27.64 37.50
N ALA A 6 17.28 -28.88 37.87
CA ALA A 6 17.96 -30.09 37.42
C ALA A 6 17.76 -30.36 35.92
N ASP A 7 16.51 -30.25 35.44
CA ASP A 7 16.17 -30.49 34.03
C ASP A 7 16.84 -29.43 33.12
N LEU A 8 16.90 -28.18 33.59
CA LEU A 8 17.59 -27.09 32.88
C LEU A 8 19.13 -27.28 32.87
N SER A 9 19.68 -27.78 33.98
CA SER A 9 21.10 -28.11 34.13
C SER A 9 21.53 -29.24 33.19
N GLU A 10 20.70 -30.27 33.05
CA GLU A 10 20.93 -31.37 32.12
C GLU A 10 20.84 -30.90 30.66
N LYS A 11 19.85 -30.05 30.34
CA LYS A 11 19.67 -29.50 28.99
C LYS A 11 20.83 -28.60 28.55
N LEU A 12 21.41 -27.82 29.46
CA LEU A 12 22.49 -26.88 29.16
C LEU A 12 23.89 -27.44 29.44
N GLY A 13 24.01 -28.67 29.94
CA GLY A 13 25.29 -29.32 30.22
C GLY A 13 26.14 -28.66 31.32
N VAL A 14 25.54 -27.80 32.16
CA VAL A 14 26.22 -27.03 33.21
C VAL A 14 25.66 -27.35 34.59
N SER A 15 26.45 -27.20 35.64
CA SER A 15 26.01 -27.60 36.98
C SER A 15 24.89 -26.69 37.53
N PRO A 16 24.02 -27.19 38.43
CA PRO A 16 22.96 -26.40 39.05
C PRO A 16 23.45 -25.14 39.78
N ASP A 17 24.67 -25.17 40.31
CA ASP A 17 25.26 -24.04 41.02
C ASP A 17 25.86 -22.99 40.07
N GLU A 18 26.34 -23.39 38.89
CA GLU A 18 26.74 -22.46 37.82
C GLU A 18 25.56 -21.70 37.24
N LEU A 19 24.41 -22.36 37.03
CA LEU A 19 23.18 -21.70 36.58
C LEU A 19 22.72 -20.62 37.58
N LYS A 20 22.79 -20.91 38.89
CA LYS A 20 22.44 -19.93 39.93
C LYS A 20 23.41 -18.76 39.95
N LYS A 21 24.71 -19.02 39.79
CA LYS A 21 25.74 -17.98 39.73
C LYS A 21 25.52 -17.08 38.52
N LYS A 22 25.23 -17.66 37.35
CA LYS A 22 24.95 -16.91 36.12
C LYS A 22 23.67 -16.08 36.21
N ALA A 23 22.63 -16.62 36.84
CA ALA A 23 21.41 -15.85 37.09
C ALA A 23 21.65 -14.66 38.02
N HIS A 24 22.49 -14.80 39.04
CA HIS A 24 22.92 -13.67 39.87
C HIS A 24 23.73 -12.63 39.10
N GLU A 25 24.61 -13.05 38.19
CA GLU A 25 25.33 -12.14 37.28
C GLU A 25 24.38 -11.38 36.35
N LEU A 26 23.27 -12.00 35.95
CA LEU A 26 22.21 -11.39 35.14
C LEU A 26 21.21 -10.54 35.97
N GLY A 27 21.46 -10.39 37.28
CA GLY A 27 20.67 -9.53 38.17
C GLY A 27 19.43 -10.18 38.78
N PHE A 28 19.29 -11.50 38.72
CA PHE A 28 18.17 -12.24 39.32
C PHE A 28 18.55 -12.77 40.71
N GLU A 29 17.70 -12.55 41.72
CA GLU A 29 17.88 -13.13 43.06
C GLU A 29 17.26 -14.53 43.14
N ILE A 30 18.09 -15.56 43.32
CA ILE A 30 17.63 -16.94 43.52
C ILE A 30 17.98 -17.40 44.94
N LYS A 31 17.00 -17.94 45.67
CA LYS A 31 17.25 -18.52 47.01
C LYS A 31 18.26 -19.67 46.90
N PRO A 32 19.25 -19.80 47.82
CA PRO A 32 20.31 -20.82 47.73
C PRO A 32 19.79 -22.27 47.59
N ARG A 33 18.63 -22.56 48.19
CA ARG A 33 17.96 -23.88 48.17
C ARG A 33 16.83 -24.02 47.15
N ALA A 34 16.67 -23.07 46.22
CA ALA A 34 15.64 -23.15 45.19
C ALA A 34 15.90 -24.36 44.27
N ARG A 35 14.85 -25.17 44.06
CA ARG A 35 14.86 -26.35 43.17
C ARG A 35 14.19 -26.08 41.82
N THR A 36 13.53 -24.93 41.69
CA THR A 36 12.78 -24.52 40.50
C THR A 36 13.03 -23.04 40.22
N LEU A 37 13.01 -22.66 38.95
CA LEU A 37 13.13 -21.29 38.45
C LEU A 37 11.83 -20.87 37.77
N GLU A 38 11.58 -19.57 37.71
CA GLU A 38 10.52 -19.04 36.84
C GLU A 38 10.94 -19.17 35.37
N ASP A 39 9.96 -19.44 34.50
CA ASP A 39 10.15 -19.62 33.05
C ASP A 39 10.94 -18.47 32.40
N THR A 40 10.66 -17.24 32.82
CA THR A 40 11.32 -16.02 32.31
C THR A 40 12.82 -15.98 32.63
N ILE A 41 13.23 -16.57 33.77
CA ILE A 41 14.63 -16.68 34.17
C ILE A 41 15.28 -17.85 33.43
N ALA A 42 14.56 -18.96 33.28
CA ALA A 42 15.03 -20.13 32.53
C ALA A 42 15.34 -19.79 31.07
N MET A 43 14.44 -19.07 30.37
CA MET A 43 14.64 -18.65 28.98
C MET A 43 15.88 -17.76 28.81
N LYS A 44 16.10 -16.80 29.73
CA LYS A 44 17.28 -15.93 29.69
C LYS A 44 18.59 -16.66 29.97
N LEU A 45 18.55 -17.71 30.79
CA LEU A 45 19.71 -18.58 31.00
C LEU A 45 19.98 -19.44 29.76
N GLU A 46 18.95 -19.98 29.12
CA GLU A 46 19.11 -20.72 27.86
C GLU A 46 19.71 -19.85 26.75
N GLU A 47 19.29 -18.59 26.62
CA GLU A 47 19.89 -17.63 25.68
C GLU A 47 21.34 -17.29 26.04
N SER A 48 21.66 -17.16 27.32
CA SER A 48 23.03 -16.84 27.78
C SER A 48 24.02 -17.99 27.56
N PHE A 49 23.56 -19.24 27.60
CA PHE A 49 24.42 -20.42 27.42
C PHE A 49 24.34 -21.01 26.01
N GLY A 50 23.28 -20.73 25.24
CA GLY A 50 23.03 -21.25 23.89
C GLY A 50 23.82 -20.59 22.76
N GLY A 51 24.84 -19.79 23.07
CA GLY A 51 25.70 -19.11 22.10
C GLY A 51 27.04 -19.81 21.86
N GLN A 52 27.03 -21.11 21.54
CA GLN A 52 28.19 -21.84 20.98
C GLN A 52 27.70 -23.15 20.34
N SER A 53 27.36 -23.10 19.06
CA SER A 53 27.18 -24.28 18.22
C SER A 53 28.55 -24.79 17.78
N ALA A 54 28.93 -25.97 18.27
CA ALA A 54 30.10 -26.70 17.82
C ALA A 54 29.81 -27.38 16.48
N GLU A 55 30.63 -27.09 15.46
CA GLU A 55 30.72 -27.85 14.21
C GLU A 55 31.36 -29.23 14.48
N PRO A 56 30.95 -30.32 13.81
CA PRO A 56 31.70 -31.57 13.84
C PRO A 56 32.86 -31.51 12.84
N ASP A 57 34.05 -31.70 13.39
CA ASP A 57 35.35 -31.83 12.72
C ASP A 57 35.36 -33.01 11.73
N GLY A 58 35.83 -32.76 10.51
CA GLY A 58 36.00 -33.75 9.46
C GLY A 58 37.44 -34.25 9.44
N SER A 59 37.68 -35.49 9.87
CA SER A 59 38.97 -36.16 9.68
C SER A 59 38.90 -37.18 8.55
N GLU A 60 39.60 -36.89 7.46
CA GLU A 60 39.93 -37.82 6.38
C GLU A 60 40.80 -38.96 6.92
N GLU A 61 40.34 -40.21 6.80
CA GLU A 61 41.21 -41.38 6.76
C GLU A 61 41.04 -42.07 5.40
N SER A 62 42.09 -42.01 4.59
CA SER A 62 42.23 -42.83 3.38
C SER A 62 42.76 -44.22 3.75
N PRO A 63 42.26 -45.33 3.17
CA PRO A 63 42.75 -46.66 3.48
C PRO A 63 44.04 -47.03 2.71
N PRO A 64 44.85 -47.99 3.20
CA PRO A 64 46.10 -48.41 2.55
C PRO A 64 45.85 -49.34 1.35
N PRO A 65 46.86 -49.54 0.46
CA PRO A 65 46.65 -50.17 -0.83
C PRO A 65 46.72 -51.70 -0.77
N ILE A 66 45.98 -52.38 -1.64
CA ILE A 66 46.16 -53.82 -1.92
C ILE A 66 46.19 -54.01 -3.44
N ASP A 67 47.39 -54.28 -3.95
CA ASP A 67 47.62 -55.07 -5.18
C ASP A 67 47.43 -56.55 -4.83
N ASP A 68 46.59 -57.28 -5.55
CA ASP A 68 46.99 -58.22 -6.62
C ASP A 68 45.81 -59.16 -6.97
N LEU A 69 45.68 -59.49 -8.25
CA LEU A 69 44.58 -60.24 -8.87
C LEU A 69 44.64 -61.75 -8.57
N SER A 70 43.49 -62.42 -8.34
CA SER A 70 42.99 -63.54 -9.18
C SER A 70 41.79 -64.32 -8.58
N ASP A 71 40.74 -64.42 -9.40
CA ASP A 71 39.69 -65.46 -9.50
C ASP A 71 38.47 -65.55 -8.53
N ALA A 72 37.29 -65.56 -9.19
CA ALA A 72 35.90 -65.88 -8.78
C ALA A 72 34.94 -64.72 -8.39
N SER A 73 33.69 -64.83 -8.84
CA SER A 73 32.67 -63.77 -9.01
C SER A 73 32.07 -63.14 -7.73
N PRO A 74 31.79 -61.81 -7.70
CA PRO A 74 31.34 -61.09 -6.50
C PRO A 74 29.82 -60.87 -6.46
N LYS A 75 29.02 -61.91 -6.22
CA LYS A 75 27.58 -61.74 -5.97
C LYS A 75 27.02 -62.41 -4.70
N ASP A 76 27.84 -63.18 -3.97
CA ASP A 76 27.38 -63.92 -2.78
C ASP A 76 28.01 -63.43 -1.46
N THR A 77 28.75 -62.31 -1.46
CA THR A 77 29.41 -61.77 -0.25
C THR A 77 28.73 -60.57 0.38
N ALA A 78 27.82 -59.89 -0.34
CA ALA A 78 27.06 -58.74 0.19
C ALA A 78 25.85 -59.19 1.01
N ASP A 79 25.08 -60.17 0.50
CA ASP A 79 23.90 -60.70 1.18
C ASP A 79 24.26 -61.43 2.48
N ALA A 80 25.43 -62.06 2.54
CA ALA A 80 25.94 -62.71 3.75
C ALA A 80 26.33 -61.73 4.87
N TYR A 81 26.62 -60.47 4.53
CA TYR A 81 27.01 -59.44 5.51
C TYR A 81 25.78 -58.75 6.13
N ASP A 82 24.72 -58.55 5.34
CA ASP A 82 23.44 -57.98 5.80
C ASP A 82 22.65 -58.94 6.71
N ASP A 83 22.69 -60.25 6.43
CA ASP A 83 22.05 -61.27 7.29
C ASP A 83 22.75 -61.41 8.65
N MET A 84 24.09 -61.28 8.70
CA MET A 84 24.82 -61.32 9.98
C MET A 84 24.57 -60.07 10.85
N MET A 85 24.42 -58.90 10.22
CA MET A 85 24.16 -57.65 10.95
C MET A 85 22.72 -57.53 11.45
N SER A 86 21.75 -58.08 10.73
CA SER A 86 20.36 -58.12 11.18
C SER A 86 20.15 -59.08 12.37
N GLU A 87 20.79 -60.25 12.38
CA GLU A 87 20.74 -61.18 13.54
C GLU A 87 21.40 -60.60 14.80
N GLU A 88 22.48 -59.83 14.66
CA GLU A 88 23.18 -59.22 15.79
C GLU A 88 22.37 -58.06 16.40
N LEU A 89 21.69 -57.26 15.56
CA LEU A 89 20.78 -56.18 15.97
C LEU A 89 19.52 -56.73 16.67
N GLU A 90 18.95 -57.84 16.17
CA GLU A 90 17.81 -58.50 16.82
C GLU A 90 18.19 -59.05 18.22
N ARG A 91 19.39 -59.59 18.38
CA ARG A 91 19.88 -60.07 19.69
C ARG A 91 20.10 -58.92 20.69
N GLU A 92 20.51 -57.74 20.23
CA GLU A 92 20.61 -56.56 21.09
C GLU A 92 19.24 -56.00 21.51
N VAL A 93 18.28 -55.94 20.60
CA VAL A 93 16.91 -55.48 20.89
C VAL A 93 16.21 -56.42 21.88
N VAL A 94 16.40 -57.74 21.74
CA VAL A 94 15.84 -58.74 22.68
C VAL A 94 16.52 -58.66 24.06
N LYS A 95 17.83 -58.36 24.13
CA LYS A 95 18.53 -58.10 25.41
C LYS A 95 18.06 -56.79 26.07
N ALA A 96 17.79 -55.74 25.29
CA ALA A 96 17.27 -54.48 25.77
C ALA A 96 15.84 -54.62 26.33
N GLN A 97 14.97 -55.40 25.66
CA GLN A 97 13.60 -55.67 26.12
C GLN A 97 13.55 -56.54 27.39
N ARG A 98 14.48 -57.50 27.56
CA ARG A 98 14.55 -58.34 28.78
C ARG A 98 15.05 -57.59 30.01
N LYS A 99 15.82 -56.49 29.86
CA LYS A 99 16.22 -55.62 30.97
C LYS A 99 15.09 -54.72 31.49
N GLN A 100 14.06 -54.45 30.68
CA GLN A 100 12.93 -53.59 31.07
C GLN A 100 11.74 -54.33 31.72
N THR A 101 11.75 -55.67 31.77
CA THR A 101 10.65 -56.48 32.37
C THR A 101 10.97 -57.11 33.73
N ALA A 102 12.13 -56.85 34.32
CA ALA A 102 12.48 -57.32 35.66
C ALA A 102 11.92 -56.38 36.75
N GLY A 103 10.59 -56.39 36.94
CA GLY A 103 10.00 -55.67 38.07
C GLY A 103 8.53 -55.30 37.94
N LYS A 104 7.62 -56.27 37.77
CA LYS A 104 6.23 -56.13 38.26
C LYS A 104 5.52 -57.49 38.31
N LYS A 105 4.87 -57.72 39.44
CA LYS A 105 4.23 -58.97 39.88
C LYS A 105 3.01 -59.35 39.04
N VAL A 106 2.81 -60.66 38.92
CA VAL A 106 1.75 -61.38 38.20
C VAL A 106 0.42 -61.42 38.99
N ALA A 107 -0.72 -61.28 38.29
CA ALA A 107 -2.05 -61.81 38.69
C ALA A 107 -2.90 -62.11 37.41
N PRO A 108 -3.88 -63.03 37.45
CA PRO A 108 -3.99 -64.10 36.45
C PRO A 108 -4.93 -63.86 35.24
N LYS A 109 -4.62 -64.64 34.19
CA LYS A 109 -5.30 -64.77 32.89
C LYS A 109 -6.82 -64.97 32.99
N LYS A 110 -7.57 -64.20 32.19
CA LYS A 110 -8.78 -64.68 31.49
C LYS A 110 -8.53 -64.64 29.98
N GLN A 111 -8.80 -65.75 29.32
CA GLN A 111 -8.71 -65.93 27.88
C GLN A 111 -9.62 -64.92 27.17
N HIS A 112 -9.04 -64.12 26.28
CA HIS A 112 -9.78 -63.45 25.23
C HIS A 112 -9.08 -63.74 23.90
N THR A 113 -9.88 -64.32 23.03
CA THR A 113 -9.64 -64.70 21.63
C THR A 113 -9.04 -63.53 20.85
N GLN A 114 -7.90 -63.76 20.18
CA GLN A 114 -7.40 -62.86 19.14
C GLN A 114 -8.42 -62.83 17.99
N LYS A 115 -9.08 -61.69 17.82
CA LYS A 115 -9.64 -61.28 16.53
C LYS A 115 -8.61 -60.37 15.89
N GLU A 116 -7.99 -60.84 14.80
CA GLU A 116 -7.33 -59.96 13.84
C GLU A 116 -8.39 -59.03 13.24
N GLU A 117 -8.37 -57.77 13.65
CA GLU A 117 -9.15 -56.72 13.02
C GLU A 117 -8.35 -56.24 11.80
N GLN A 118 -8.53 -56.92 10.67
CA GLN A 118 -8.04 -56.47 9.37
C GLN A 118 -8.64 -55.08 9.09
N ARG A 119 -7.83 -54.02 9.22
CA ARG A 119 -8.17 -52.68 8.77
C ARG A 119 -8.42 -52.76 7.26
N ARG A 120 -9.66 -52.50 6.85
CA ARG A 120 -10.04 -52.47 5.43
C ARG A 120 -9.37 -51.26 4.78
N ILE A 121 -8.57 -51.51 3.75
CA ILE A 121 -8.04 -50.45 2.87
C ILE A 121 -9.23 -49.76 2.19
N ALA A 122 -9.23 -48.43 2.17
CA ALA A 122 -10.29 -47.67 1.51
C ALA A 122 -10.29 -47.98 0.00
N THR A 123 -11.41 -48.47 -0.53
CA THR A 123 -11.59 -48.87 -1.94
C THR A 123 -12.35 -47.81 -2.75
N GLY A 124 -12.16 -46.53 -2.41
CA GLY A 124 -12.77 -45.39 -3.08
C GLY A 124 -11.82 -44.18 -3.16
N GLU A 125 -12.24 -43.14 -3.88
CA GLU A 125 -11.46 -41.90 -4.00
C GLU A 125 -11.26 -41.24 -2.62
N VAL A 126 -10.02 -40.98 -2.24
CA VAL A 126 -9.66 -40.36 -0.95
C VAL A 126 -9.30 -38.89 -1.15
N GLU A 127 -10.00 -38.00 -0.46
CA GLU A 127 -9.75 -36.55 -0.54
C GLU A 127 -8.67 -36.06 0.44
N ILE A 128 -7.60 -35.47 -0.11
CA ILE A 128 -6.50 -34.86 0.65
C ILE A 128 -6.24 -33.42 0.19
N GLY A 129 -5.84 -32.53 1.11
CA GLY A 129 -5.44 -31.16 0.78
C GLY A 129 -4.01 -31.10 0.22
N ASP A 130 -3.46 -29.89 0.06
CA ASP A 130 -2.12 -29.68 -0.50
C ASP A 130 -0.98 -30.26 0.34
N ALA A 131 -1.22 -30.39 1.64
CA ALA A 131 -0.29 -30.99 2.59
C ALA A 131 -1.08 -31.80 3.63
N ILE A 132 -0.53 -32.94 4.04
CA ILE A 132 -1.13 -33.83 5.03
C ILE A 132 -0.05 -34.47 5.89
N THR A 133 -0.31 -34.72 7.17
CA THR A 133 0.63 -35.47 7.99
C THR A 133 0.60 -36.96 7.64
N VAL A 134 1.72 -37.67 7.76
CA VAL A 134 1.80 -39.13 7.53
C VAL A 134 0.77 -39.90 8.38
N LYS A 135 0.51 -39.43 9.61
CA LYS A 135 -0.54 -39.95 10.48
C LYS A 135 -1.94 -39.79 9.88
N GLU A 136 -2.32 -38.58 9.49
CA GLU A 136 -3.63 -38.30 8.90
C GLU A 136 -3.80 -38.99 7.54
N PHE A 137 -2.73 -39.08 6.76
CA PHE A 137 -2.70 -39.80 5.50
C PHE A 137 -2.96 -41.30 5.70
N SER A 138 -2.32 -41.91 6.70
CA SER A 138 -2.57 -43.30 7.11
C SER A 138 -4.03 -43.52 7.54
N GLU A 139 -4.59 -42.60 8.33
CA GLU A 139 -5.97 -42.70 8.81
C GLU A 139 -6.99 -42.58 7.67
N LYS A 140 -6.74 -41.71 6.68
CA LYS A 140 -7.62 -41.50 5.52
C LYS A 140 -7.55 -42.60 4.47
N THR A 141 -6.35 -43.11 4.19
CA THR A 141 -6.11 -44.14 3.17
C THR A 141 -6.30 -45.56 3.72
N GLY A 142 -6.23 -45.73 5.04
CA GLY A 142 -6.22 -47.03 5.71
C GLY A 142 -4.88 -47.76 5.60
N LEU A 143 -3.83 -47.14 5.03
CA LEU A 143 -2.49 -47.70 4.91
C LEU A 143 -1.77 -47.70 6.26
N ASN A 144 -0.89 -48.69 6.49
CA ASN A 144 -0.10 -48.77 7.71
C ASN A 144 0.96 -47.64 7.73
N PRO A 145 1.08 -46.83 8.81
CA PRO A 145 2.08 -45.76 8.91
C PRO A 145 3.50 -46.22 8.62
N ILE A 146 3.86 -47.44 9.03
CA ILE A 146 5.19 -48.01 8.81
C ILE A 146 5.44 -48.25 7.31
N LYS A 147 4.40 -48.67 6.57
CA LYS A 147 4.48 -48.88 5.11
C LYS A 147 4.62 -47.55 4.36
N ILE A 148 3.90 -46.51 4.80
CA ILE A 148 4.02 -45.15 4.24
C ILE A 148 5.43 -44.58 4.47
N ILE A 149 5.96 -44.73 5.68
CA ILE A 149 7.33 -44.29 6.00
C ILE A 149 8.36 -45.08 5.17
N GLY A 150 8.15 -46.39 5.00
CA GLY A 150 8.99 -47.23 4.14
C GLY A 150 9.04 -46.75 2.68
N GLU A 151 7.89 -46.38 2.11
CA GLU A 151 7.81 -45.89 0.73
C GLU A 151 8.40 -44.48 0.58
N LEU A 152 8.23 -43.61 1.59
CA LEU A 152 8.90 -42.30 1.65
C LEU A 152 10.43 -42.46 1.64
N MET A 153 10.97 -43.42 2.40
CA MET A 153 12.40 -43.68 2.44
C MET A 153 12.95 -44.22 1.11
N LYS A 154 12.22 -45.08 0.40
CA LYS A 154 12.61 -45.55 -0.94
C LYS A 154 12.69 -44.41 -1.96
N ASN A 155 11.82 -43.41 -1.79
CA ASN A 155 11.82 -42.19 -2.60
C ASN A 155 12.78 -41.10 -2.05
N GLY A 156 13.69 -41.47 -1.13
CA GLY A 156 14.75 -40.60 -0.62
C GLY A 156 14.33 -39.62 0.48
N ILE A 157 13.10 -39.73 1.02
CA ILE A 157 12.55 -38.84 2.03
C ILE A 157 12.56 -39.52 3.40
N LEU A 158 13.41 -39.03 4.30
CA LEU A 158 13.39 -39.44 5.71
C LEU A 158 12.21 -38.78 6.43
N ALA A 159 11.21 -39.57 6.81
CA ALA A 159 9.97 -39.08 7.41
C ALA A 159 9.62 -39.81 8.72
N ASN A 160 9.04 -39.09 9.67
CA ASN A 160 8.43 -39.65 10.88
C ASN A 160 6.89 -39.58 10.81
N ILE A 161 6.18 -40.15 11.79
CA ILE A 161 4.70 -40.23 11.75
C ILE A 161 3.99 -38.87 11.75
N ASN A 162 4.64 -37.82 12.24
CA ASN A 162 4.09 -36.45 12.29
C ASN A 162 4.61 -35.59 11.13
N GLN A 163 5.42 -36.15 10.23
CA GLN A 163 5.96 -35.44 9.09
C GLN A 163 4.83 -35.02 8.17
N VAL A 164 4.88 -33.77 7.70
CA VAL A 164 3.98 -33.26 6.68
C VAL A 164 4.54 -33.65 5.31
N ILE A 165 3.69 -34.23 4.47
CA ILE A 165 3.97 -34.59 3.08
C ILE A 165 3.04 -33.79 2.16
N ASP A 166 3.54 -33.42 0.99
CA ASP A 166 2.77 -32.71 -0.03
C ASP A 166 1.86 -33.66 -0.84
N PHE A 167 0.92 -33.07 -1.58
CA PHE A 167 -0.03 -33.83 -2.40
C PHE A 167 0.67 -34.73 -3.44
N GLU A 168 1.75 -34.25 -4.06
CA GLU A 168 2.48 -34.99 -5.10
C GLU A 168 3.12 -36.26 -4.53
N THR A 169 3.83 -36.14 -3.41
CA THR A 169 4.41 -37.29 -2.71
C THR A 169 3.33 -38.23 -2.19
N ALA A 170 2.24 -37.69 -1.65
CA ALA A 170 1.11 -38.49 -1.19
C ALA A 170 0.44 -39.25 -2.36
N SER A 171 0.32 -38.62 -3.54
CA SER A 171 -0.26 -39.22 -4.75
C SER A 171 0.58 -40.39 -5.25
N ILE A 172 1.90 -40.24 -5.29
CA ILE A 172 2.82 -41.33 -5.69
C ILE A 172 2.62 -42.54 -4.77
N ILE A 173 2.64 -42.32 -3.45
CA ILE A 173 2.46 -43.40 -2.46
C ILE A 173 1.07 -44.04 -2.57
N ALA A 174 0.05 -43.25 -2.87
CA ALA A 174 -1.31 -43.77 -3.02
C ALA A 174 -1.48 -44.58 -4.31
N ASP A 175 -0.91 -44.13 -5.44
CA ASP A 175 -0.93 -44.84 -6.72
C ASP A 175 -0.21 -46.18 -6.64
N ASP A 176 0.96 -46.22 -5.98
CA ASP A 176 1.71 -47.47 -5.72
C ASP A 176 0.94 -48.48 -4.87
N ASN A 177 -0.05 -47.99 -4.11
CA ASN A 177 -0.93 -48.81 -3.26
C ASN A 177 -2.36 -48.95 -3.82
N GLY A 178 -2.59 -48.53 -5.06
CA GLY A 178 -3.87 -48.68 -5.77
C GLY A 178 -5.01 -47.78 -5.24
N ILE A 179 -4.69 -46.66 -4.59
CA ILE A 179 -5.65 -45.71 -4.03
C ILE A 179 -5.65 -44.45 -4.91
N LYS A 180 -6.80 -44.09 -5.49
CA LYS A 180 -6.94 -42.82 -6.21
C LYS A 180 -7.14 -41.67 -5.23
N LEU A 181 -6.25 -40.69 -5.26
CA LEU A 181 -6.41 -39.45 -4.50
C LEU A 181 -7.13 -38.40 -5.32
N LYS A 182 -8.01 -37.65 -4.66
CA LYS A 182 -8.62 -36.44 -5.22
C LYS A 182 -8.14 -35.25 -4.41
N ARG A 183 -7.58 -34.25 -5.09
CA ARG A 183 -7.13 -33.02 -4.43
C ARG A 183 -8.37 -32.27 -3.93
N LYS A 184 -8.47 -32.12 -2.62
CA LYS A 184 -9.44 -31.24 -1.99
C LYS A 184 -8.96 -29.83 -2.27
N ARG A 185 -9.69 -29.09 -3.11
CA ARG A 185 -9.47 -27.66 -3.39
C ARG A 185 -9.24 -26.97 -2.04
N SER A 186 -8.01 -26.57 -1.77
CA SER A 186 -7.69 -25.82 -0.58
C SER A 186 -8.34 -24.45 -0.74
N GLU A 187 -9.04 -24.03 0.30
CA GLU A 187 -9.43 -22.64 0.45
C GLU A 187 -8.17 -21.79 0.29
N ALA A 188 -8.22 -20.81 -0.61
CA ALA A 188 -7.16 -19.82 -0.83
C ALA A 188 -6.37 -19.51 0.44
N LYS A 189 -5.04 -19.60 0.35
CA LYS A 189 -4.14 -19.28 1.46
C LYS A 189 -4.38 -17.84 1.88
N VAL A 190 -4.30 -17.58 3.18
CA VAL A 190 -4.47 -16.24 3.76
C VAL A 190 -3.47 -15.25 3.13
N GLU A 191 -2.29 -15.73 2.76
CA GLU A 191 -1.24 -14.99 2.07
C GLU A 191 -1.67 -14.48 0.68
N ASP A 192 -2.39 -15.28 -0.12
CA ASP A 192 -2.87 -14.89 -1.46
C ASP A 192 -3.93 -13.78 -1.39
N ILE A 193 -4.82 -13.86 -0.39
CA ILE A 193 -5.87 -12.86 -0.15
C ILE A 193 -5.25 -11.56 0.39
N SER A 194 -4.26 -11.65 1.28
CA SER A 194 -3.57 -10.49 1.84
C SER A 194 -2.69 -9.77 0.81
N ALA A 195 -2.04 -10.50 -0.09
CA ALA A 195 -1.19 -9.94 -1.14
C ALA A 195 -1.99 -9.37 -2.33
N GLY A 196 -3.30 -9.61 -2.40
CA GLY A 196 -4.11 -9.23 -3.56
C GLY A 196 -3.73 -9.99 -4.84
N ASN A 197 -3.13 -11.18 -4.70
CA ASN A 197 -2.69 -12.01 -5.81
C ASN A 197 -3.89 -12.71 -6.46
N LEU A 198 -4.68 -11.92 -7.19
CA LEU A 198 -5.85 -12.39 -7.91
C LEU A 198 -5.53 -13.53 -8.89
N GLU A 199 -4.32 -13.54 -9.45
CA GLU A 199 -3.87 -14.57 -10.39
C GLU A 199 -3.80 -15.99 -9.80
N SER A 200 -3.31 -16.16 -8.56
CA SER A 200 -3.22 -17.50 -7.96
C SER A 200 -4.60 -18.08 -7.65
N LEU A 201 -5.59 -17.22 -7.42
CA LEU A 201 -6.98 -17.61 -7.16
C LEU A 201 -7.75 -17.99 -8.44
N ILE A 202 -7.31 -17.49 -9.60
CA ILE A 202 -7.93 -17.70 -10.92
C ILE A 202 -7.29 -18.87 -11.68
N LYS A 203 -5.99 -19.14 -11.51
CA LYS A 203 -5.21 -20.13 -12.29
C LYS A 203 -5.55 -21.61 -12.04
N GLU A 204 -6.41 -21.95 -11.07
CA GLU A 204 -6.72 -23.34 -10.68
C GLU A 204 -7.99 -23.94 -11.32
N ASP A 205 -8.59 -23.28 -12.32
CA ASP A 205 -9.80 -23.78 -12.98
C ASP A 205 -9.48 -24.75 -14.14
N ASP A 206 -10.19 -25.88 -14.19
CA ASP A 206 -10.12 -26.82 -15.32
C ASP A 206 -10.51 -26.10 -16.62
N ALA A 207 -9.70 -26.27 -17.67
CA ALA A 207 -9.88 -25.57 -18.95
C ALA A 207 -11.27 -25.79 -19.60
N GLU A 208 -11.92 -26.91 -19.29
CA GLU A 208 -13.26 -27.26 -19.80
C GLU A 208 -14.40 -26.46 -19.14
N LEU A 209 -14.18 -25.92 -17.94
CA LEU A 209 -15.17 -25.13 -17.20
C LEU A 209 -15.11 -23.63 -17.53
N LEU A 210 -14.09 -23.22 -18.27
CA LEU A 210 -13.87 -21.84 -18.69
C LEU A 210 -14.83 -21.44 -19.80
N GLN A 211 -15.56 -20.35 -19.59
CA GLN A 211 -16.47 -19.74 -20.56
C GLN A 211 -15.98 -18.34 -20.91
N LEU A 212 -16.29 -17.89 -22.13
CA LEU A 212 -16.02 -16.52 -22.55
C LEU A 212 -16.73 -15.54 -21.62
N ARG A 213 -16.01 -14.50 -21.20
CA ARG A 213 -16.54 -13.45 -20.32
C ARG A 213 -16.46 -12.08 -20.97
N PRO A 214 -17.31 -11.13 -20.54
CA PRO A 214 -17.22 -9.74 -20.98
C PRO A 214 -15.83 -9.13 -20.69
N PRO A 215 -15.24 -8.35 -21.61
CA PRO A 215 -14.03 -7.59 -21.31
C PRO A 215 -14.30 -6.50 -20.28
N ILE A 216 -13.32 -6.32 -19.38
CA ILE A 216 -13.28 -5.22 -18.43
C ILE A 216 -12.30 -4.18 -18.97
N VAL A 217 -12.82 -2.98 -19.24
CA VAL A 217 -12.11 -1.91 -19.92
C VAL A 217 -11.95 -0.72 -18.98
N THR A 218 -10.74 -0.23 -18.81
CA THR A 218 -10.49 1.03 -18.10
C THR A 218 -10.22 2.15 -19.07
N VAL A 219 -10.70 3.36 -18.77
CA VAL A 219 -10.42 4.55 -19.58
C VAL A 219 -9.44 5.44 -18.83
N MET A 220 -8.31 5.74 -19.48
CA MET A 220 -7.19 6.49 -18.91
C MET A 220 -6.75 7.64 -19.81
N GLY A 221 -5.95 8.57 -19.28
CA GLY A 221 -5.46 9.73 -20.02
C GLY A 221 -5.44 11.02 -19.20
N HIS A 222 -4.96 12.10 -19.80
CA HIS A 222 -4.82 13.42 -19.16
C HIS A 222 -6.18 14.04 -18.78
N VAL A 223 -6.17 14.96 -17.82
CA VAL A 223 -7.31 15.83 -17.50
C VAL A 223 -7.77 16.57 -18.77
N ASP A 224 -9.08 16.79 -18.91
CA ASP A 224 -9.71 17.47 -20.06
C ASP A 224 -9.51 16.84 -21.44
N HIS A 225 -8.98 15.63 -21.54
CA HIS A 225 -8.97 14.86 -22.80
C HIS A 225 -10.33 14.21 -23.12
N GLY A 226 -11.33 14.36 -22.25
CA GLY A 226 -12.70 13.91 -22.48
C GLY A 226 -12.94 12.42 -22.21
N LYS A 227 -12.22 11.81 -21.24
CA LYS A 227 -12.46 10.43 -20.78
C LYS A 227 -13.91 10.20 -20.38
N THR A 228 -14.40 10.99 -19.42
CA THR A 228 -15.77 10.94 -18.93
C THR A 228 -16.76 11.29 -20.04
N SER A 229 -16.41 12.20 -20.95
CA SER A 229 -17.26 12.54 -22.11
C SER A 229 -17.43 11.37 -23.08
N ILE A 230 -16.38 10.58 -23.33
CA ILE A 230 -16.47 9.34 -24.11
C ILE A 230 -17.37 8.33 -23.40
N LEU A 231 -17.17 8.14 -22.10
CA LEU A 231 -17.99 7.22 -21.29
C LEU A 231 -19.46 7.65 -21.26
N ASP A 232 -19.74 8.95 -21.19
CA ASP A 232 -21.08 9.54 -21.27
C ASP A 232 -21.73 9.29 -22.64
N ALA A 233 -20.98 9.50 -23.72
CA ALA A 233 -21.44 9.19 -25.08
C ALA A 233 -21.75 7.70 -25.25
N ILE A 234 -20.93 6.82 -24.68
CA ILE A 234 -21.15 5.36 -24.68
C ILE A 234 -22.38 4.96 -23.86
N ARG A 235 -22.67 5.68 -22.77
CA ARG A 235 -23.78 5.38 -21.84
C ARG A 235 -25.11 6.01 -22.26
N GLU A 236 -25.12 6.86 -23.28
CA GLU A 236 -26.23 7.79 -23.56
C GLU A 236 -26.64 8.58 -22.29
N ALA A 237 -25.65 8.97 -21.48
CA ALA A 237 -25.83 9.65 -20.20
C ALA A 237 -25.06 10.98 -20.17
N ASN A 238 -25.38 11.87 -19.22
CA ASN A 238 -24.73 13.18 -19.06
C ASN A 238 -24.13 13.33 -17.65
N VAL A 239 -23.23 12.44 -17.24
CA VAL A 239 -22.61 12.44 -15.91
C VAL A 239 -21.70 13.66 -15.72
N VAL A 240 -20.93 14.07 -16.74
CA VAL A 240 -20.02 15.23 -16.69
C VAL A 240 -20.73 16.51 -16.25
N SER A 241 -21.98 16.70 -16.68
CA SER A 241 -22.78 17.88 -16.33
C SER A 241 -23.28 17.88 -14.88
N THR A 242 -23.30 16.70 -14.25
CA THR A 242 -23.81 16.49 -12.89
C THR A 242 -22.72 16.38 -11.84
N GLU A 243 -21.47 16.10 -12.24
CA GLU A 243 -20.32 16.04 -11.32
C GLU A 243 -19.79 17.44 -10.97
N SER A 244 -19.53 17.65 -9.68
CA SER A 244 -19.00 18.91 -9.18
C SER A 244 -17.62 19.19 -9.77
N GLY A 245 -17.43 20.38 -10.35
CA GLY A 245 -16.19 20.77 -11.00
C GLY A 245 -15.97 20.18 -12.41
N GLY A 246 -16.95 19.45 -12.96
CA GLY A 246 -16.87 18.89 -14.32
C GLY A 246 -15.81 17.80 -14.50
N ILE A 247 -15.37 17.16 -13.40
CA ILE A 247 -14.36 16.12 -13.39
C ILE A 247 -14.82 14.89 -12.60
N THR A 248 -14.39 13.72 -13.05
CA THR A 248 -14.62 12.45 -12.34
C THR A 248 -13.66 12.31 -11.18
N GLN A 249 -14.22 12.18 -9.98
CA GLN A 249 -13.48 12.08 -8.71
C GLN A 249 -13.71 10.74 -7.99
N HIS A 250 -14.62 9.90 -8.51
CA HIS A 250 -14.94 8.57 -8.00
C HIS A 250 -14.64 7.50 -9.05
N ILE A 251 -14.34 6.27 -8.62
CA ILE A 251 -14.23 5.16 -9.57
C ILE A 251 -15.63 4.60 -9.81
N GLY A 252 -16.12 4.73 -11.04
CA GLY A 252 -17.38 4.14 -11.47
C GLY A 252 -17.16 2.83 -12.20
N ALA A 253 -18.02 1.83 -11.98
CA ALA A 253 -18.06 0.65 -12.84
C ALA A 253 -19.47 0.43 -13.40
N TYR A 254 -19.58 0.24 -14.71
CA TYR A 254 -20.85 0.02 -15.38
C TYR A 254 -20.70 -0.96 -16.54
N GLN A 255 -21.82 -1.47 -17.04
CA GLN A 255 -21.83 -2.45 -18.11
C GLN A 255 -22.81 -2.04 -19.20
N ILE A 256 -22.35 -2.07 -20.45
CA ILE A 256 -23.18 -1.85 -21.63
C ILE A 256 -23.29 -3.14 -22.45
N GLU A 257 -24.24 -3.15 -23.38
CA GLU A 257 -24.45 -4.24 -24.32
C GLU A 257 -24.39 -3.68 -25.74
N LYS A 258 -23.55 -4.30 -26.58
CA LYS A 258 -23.41 -4.00 -28.01
C LYS A 258 -23.51 -5.32 -28.78
N ASP A 259 -24.45 -5.41 -29.70
CA ASP A 259 -24.67 -6.59 -30.56
C ASP A 259 -24.78 -7.93 -29.80
N GLY A 260 -25.39 -7.89 -28.60
CA GLY A 260 -25.53 -9.05 -27.72
C GLY A 260 -24.27 -9.43 -26.94
N LYS A 261 -23.15 -8.72 -27.13
CA LYS A 261 -21.93 -8.83 -26.32
C LYS A 261 -21.92 -7.73 -25.26
N LYS A 262 -21.48 -8.06 -24.05
CA LYS A 262 -21.39 -7.09 -22.94
C LYS A 262 -19.97 -6.54 -22.83
N ILE A 263 -19.84 -5.29 -22.42
CA ILE A 263 -18.56 -4.64 -22.12
C ILE A 263 -18.70 -3.95 -20.77
N THR A 264 -17.76 -4.22 -19.87
CA THR A 264 -17.72 -3.57 -18.55
C THR A 264 -16.69 -2.46 -18.58
N PHE A 265 -17.09 -1.24 -18.23
CA PHE A 265 -16.20 -0.09 -18.14
C PHE A 265 -15.90 0.26 -16.68
N ILE A 266 -14.64 0.57 -16.41
CA ILE A 266 -14.15 1.20 -15.19
C ILE A 266 -13.73 2.63 -15.53
N ASP A 267 -14.45 3.59 -14.97
CA ASP A 267 -14.14 5.01 -15.08
C ASP A 267 -13.14 5.39 -13.99
N THR A 268 -11.95 5.84 -14.38
CA THR A 268 -10.90 6.23 -13.42
C THR A 268 -10.66 7.74 -13.44
N PRO A 269 -10.52 8.39 -12.27
CA PRO A 269 -10.19 9.81 -12.20
C PRO A 269 -8.89 10.17 -12.92
N GLY A 270 -8.93 11.26 -13.69
CA GLY A 270 -7.80 11.72 -14.52
C GLY A 270 -6.72 12.52 -13.80
N HIS A 271 -6.96 12.97 -12.57
CA HIS A 271 -6.07 13.88 -11.85
C HIS A 271 -4.92 13.14 -11.15
N GLU A 272 -3.72 13.72 -11.14
CA GLU A 272 -2.54 13.25 -10.40
C GLU A 272 -2.78 12.86 -8.92
N ALA A 273 -3.74 13.48 -8.21
CA ALA A 273 -4.09 13.08 -6.85
C ALA A 273 -4.63 11.64 -6.73
N PHE A 274 -5.03 11.06 -7.87
CA PHE A 274 -5.64 9.74 -7.97
C PHE A 274 -4.76 8.72 -8.73
N THR A 275 -3.44 8.89 -8.73
CA THR A 275 -2.49 7.95 -9.35
C THR A 275 -2.69 6.50 -8.85
N GLU A 276 -2.82 6.31 -7.54
CA GLU A 276 -3.07 4.99 -6.95
C GLU A 276 -4.36 4.34 -7.43
N MET A 277 -5.40 5.13 -7.67
CA MET A 277 -6.65 4.65 -8.23
C MET A 277 -6.48 4.17 -9.68
N ARG A 278 -5.67 4.87 -10.48
CA ARG A 278 -5.36 4.45 -11.85
C ARG A 278 -4.54 3.17 -11.88
N ALA A 279 -3.51 3.06 -11.03
CA ALA A 279 -2.70 1.85 -10.93
C ALA A 279 -3.54 0.63 -10.53
N ARG A 280 -4.47 0.80 -9.59
CA ARG A 280 -5.43 -0.25 -9.21
C ARG A 280 -6.40 -0.56 -10.34
N GLY A 281 -6.93 0.46 -11.02
CA GLY A 281 -7.79 0.30 -12.19
C GLY A 281 -7.12 -0.55 -13.28
N ALA A 282 -5.85 -0.26 -13.62
CA ALA A 282 -5.08 -1.01 -14.62
C ALA A 282 -4.99 -2.51 -14.29
N LYS A 283 -4.68 -2.86 -13.04
CA LYS A 283 -4.52 -4.26 -12.61
C LYS A 283 -5.80 -5.09 -12.65
N VAL A 284 -6.96 -4.44 -12.62
CA VAL A 284 -8.27 -5.10 -12.54
C VAL A 284 -8.92 -5.24 -13.92
N THR A 285 -8.31 -4.66 -14.96
CA THR A 285 -8.86 -4.61 -16.31
C THR A 285 -8.12 -5.48 -17.30
N ASP A 286 -8.85 -5.92 -18.31
CA ASP A 286 -8.35 -6.74 -19.41
C ASP A 286 -7.83 -5.88 -20.57
N ILE A 287 -8.37 -4.67 -20.74
CA ILE A 287 -8.01 -3.74 -21.81
C ILE A 287 -7.98 -2.31 -21.26
N ALA A 288 -7.00 -1.51 -21.67
CA ALA A 288 -6.90 -0.10 -21.33
C ALA A 288 -7.15 0.79 -22.56
N VAL A 289 -8.12 1.70 -22.46
CA VAL A 289 -8.38 2.72 -23.48
C VAL A 289 -7.70 4.03 -23.08
N LEU A 290 -6.66 4.40 -23.82
CA LEU A 290 -5.92 5.64 -23.61
C LEU A 290 -6.54 6.78 -24.43
N VAL A 291 -7.11 7.77 -23.76
CA VAL A 291 -7.74 8.92 -24.40
C VAL A 291 -6.74 10.07 -24.56
N VAL A 292 -6.50 10.46 -25.80
CA VAL A 292 -5.60 11.56 -26.16
C VAL A 292 -6.34 12.58 -27.00
N ALA A 293 -6.35 13.85 -26.59
CA ALA A 293 -7.04 14.87 -27.35
C ALA A 293 -6.23 15.25 -28.61
N ALA A 294 -6.88 15.33 -29.76
CA ALA A 294 -6.27 15.62 -31.06
C ALA A 294 -5.70 17.05 -31.16
N ASP A 295 -6.21 17.97 -30.35
CA ASP A 295 -5.79 19.38 -30.28
C ASP A 295 -4.59 19.60 -29.35
N ASP A 296 -4.42 18.74 -28.33
CA ASP A 296 -3.42 18.93 -27.27
C ASP A 296 -2.23 17.96 -27.35
N GLY A 297 -2.50 16.71 -27.74
CA GLY A 297 -1.49 15.66 -27.89
C GLY A 297 -1.08 14.97 -26.58
N VAL A 298 0.10 14.34 -26.58
CA VAL A 298 0.60 13.58 -25.45
C VAL A 298 1.08 14.51 -24.32
N LYS A 299 0.63 14.24 -23.09
CA LYS A 299 0.94 14.99 -21.87
C LYS A 299 1.60 14.09 -20.82
N PRO A 300 2.21 14.65 -19.76
CA PRO A 300 2.84 13.86 -18.70
C PRO A 300 1.92 12.80 -18.07
N GLN A 301 0.65 13.13 -17.81
CA GLN A 301 -0.33 12.18 -17.26
C GLN A 301 -0.74 11.09 -18.27
N THR A 302 -0.65 11.39 -19.57
CA THR A 302 -0.82 10.37 -20.62
C THR A 302 0.32 9.36 -20.55
N ILE A 303 1.56 9.84 -20.35
CA ILE A 303 2.75 8.98 -20.19
C ILE A 303 2.66 8.13 -18.92
N GLU A 304 2.24 8.73 -17.81
CA GLU A 304 1.97 8.01 -16.57
C GLU A 304 0.92 6.90 -16.76
N ALA A 305 -0.21 7.21 -17.40
CA ALA A 305 -1.24 6.23 -17.73
C ALA A 305 -0.74 5.10 -18.63
N MET A 306 0.07 5.43 -19.65
CA MET A 306 0.71 4.44 -20.51
C MET A 306 1.61 3.49 -19.71
N ASN A 307 2.42 4.03 -18.79
CA ASN A 307 3.31 3.22 -17.97
C ASN A 307 2.51 2.29 -17.05
N HIS A 308 1.43 2.76 -16.42
CA HIS A 308 0.59 1.89 -15.60
C HIS A 308 -0.05 0.74 -16.38
N ALA A 309 -0.50 0.99 -17.61
CA ALA A 309 -1.05 -0.07 -18.45
C ALA A 309 0.03 -1.06 -18.92
N LYS A 310 1.24 -0.57 -19.26
CA LYS A 310 2.39 -1.42 -19.61
C LYS A 310 2.87 -2.27 -18.41
N ASP A 311 2.98 -1.68 -17.23
CA ASP A 311 3.40 -2.36 -15.99
C ASP A 311 2.39 -3.43 -15.57
N ALA A 312 1.12 -3.26 -15.93
CA ALA A 312 0.05 -4.24 -15.71
C ALA A 312 -0.06 -5.27 -16.85
N GLU A 313 0.78 -5.19 -17.89
CA GLU A 313 0.75 -6.04 -19.08
C GLU A 313 -0.61 -6.05 -19.82
N VAL A 314 -1.33 -4.93 -19.75
CA VAL A 314 -2.68 -4.79 -20.33
C VAL A 314 -2.59 -4.24 -21.76
N PRO A 315 -3.26 -4.86 -22.76
CA PRO A 315 -3.38 -4.32 -24.11
C PRO A 315 -3.96 -2.89 -24.13
N ILE A 316 -3.31 -1.99 -24.88
CA ILE A 316 -3.68 -0.58 -24.97
C ILE A 316 -4.35 -0.29 -26.31
N ILE A 317 -5.56 0.29 -26.27
CA ILE A 317 -6.25 0.89 -27.41
C ILE A 317 -6.23 2.40 -27.23
N VAL A 318 -5.89 3.17 -28.27
CA VAL A 318 -5.85 4.63 -28.19
C VAL A 318 -7.11 5.22 -28.81
N ALA A 319 -7.83 6.05 -28.06
CA ALA A 319 -8.93 6.86 -28.56
C ALA A 319 -8.43 8.31 -28.76
N ILE A 320 -8.27 8.73 -30.01
CA ILE A 320 -7.86 10.10 -30.37
C ILE A 320 -9.12 10.98 -30.38
N ASN A 321 -9.36 11.69 -29.28
CA ASN A 321 -10.61 12.41 -29.03
C ASN A 321 -10.60 13.85 -29.59
N LYS A 322 -11.77 14.51 -29.61
CA LYS A 322 -11.99 15.89 -30.07
C LYS A 322 -11.75 16.11 -31.56
N MET A 323 -12.08 15.11 -32.38
CA MET A 323 -12.02 15.21 -33.85
C MET A 323 -12.98 16.25 -34.45
N ASP A 324 -13.94 16.73 -33.67
CA ASP A 324 -14.87 17.81 -34.04
C ASP A 324 -14.21 19.20 -34.10
N LYS A 325 -13.02 19.38 -33.53
CA LYS A 325 -12.33 20.67 -33.53
C LYS A 325 -11.57 20.90 -34.84
N GLU A 326 -11.66 22.13 -35.38
CA GLU A 326 -10.91 22.56 -36.57
C GLU A 326 -9.37 22.41 -36.41
N GLY A 327 -8.87 22.44 -35.18
CA GLY A 327 -7.45 22.26 -34.85
C GLY A 327 -7.01 20.81 -34.59
N ALA A 328 -7.87 19.81 -34.81
CA ALA A 328 -7.54 18.41 -34.55
C ALA A 328 -6.42 17.89 -35.47
N GLN A 329 -5.35 17.34 -34.88
CA GLN A 329 -4.18 16.83 -35.59
C GLN A 329 -3.89 15.36 -35.22
N PRO A 330 -4.65 14.39 -35.77
CA PRO A 330 -4.49 12.98 -35.41
C PRO A 330 -3.11 12.42 -35.74
N ASP A 331 -2.52 12.80 -36.88
CA ASP A 331 -1.20 12.31 -37.29
C ASP A 331 -0.07 12.77 -36.35
N ARG A 332 -0.20 13.96 -35.79
CA ARG A 332 0.73 14.46 -34.76
C ARG A 332 0.66 13.62 -33.50
N VAL A 333 -0.55 13.26 -33.06
CA VAL A 333 -0.75 12.39 -31.89
C VAL A 333 -0.17 10.99 -32.15
N LYS A 334 -0.42 10.41 -33.33
CA LYS A 334 0.17 9.13 -33.74
C LYS A 334 1.71 9.16 -33.69
N ALA A 335 2.33 10.22 -34.21
CA ALA A 335 3.78 10.38 -34.15
C ALA A 335 4.31 10.46 -32.71
N GLN A 336 3.68 11.25 -31.85
CA GLN A 336 4.07 11.37 -30.43
C GLN A 336 3.92 10.06 -29.66
N LEU A 337 2.86 9.29 -29.92
CA LEU A 337 2.66 7.99 -29.28
C LEU A 337 3.65 6.93 -29.77
N ALA A 338 4.03 6.99 -31.05
CA ALA A 338 5.05 6.11 -31.61
C ALA A 338 6.43 6.33 -30.95
N GLU A 339 6.78 7.56 -30.56
CA GLU A 339 7.98 7.87 -29.77
C GLU A 339 7.95 7.21 -28.37
N HIS A 340 6.76 6.89 -27.85
CA HIS A 340 6.53 6.20 -26.58
C HIS A 340 6.22 4.69 -26.76
N GLU A 341 6.67 4.10 -27.88
CA GLU A 341 6.56 2.67 -28.21
C GLU A 341 5.13 2.18 -28.52
N LEU A 342 4.16 3.09 -28.67
CA LEU A 342 2.83 2.76 -29.15
C LEU A 342 2.76 3.01 -30.65
N GLN A 343 3.20 2.03 -31.45
CA GLN A 343 3.20 2.14 -32.91
C GLN A 343 1.78 1.89 -33.48
N PRO A 344 1.23 2.83 -34.29
CA PRO A 344 -0.08 2.66 -34.90
C PRO A 344 -0.14 1.49 -35.89
N GLU A 345 -1.27 0.78 -35.96
CA GLU A 345 -1.49 -0.30 -36.94
C GLU A 345 -1.34 0.16 -38.40
N ASP A 346 -1.78 1.37 -38.74
CA ASP A 346 -1.65 1.94 -40.09
C ASP A 346 -0.20 2.04 -40.57
N TRP A 347 0.76 2.08 -39.64
CA TRP A 347 2.19 2.16 -39.89
C TRP A 347 2.91 0.81 -39.71
N GLY A 348 2.15 -0.28 -39.60
CA GLY A 348 2.67 -1.63 -39.36
C GLY A 348 2.94 -1.95 -37.89
N GLY A 349 2.44 -1.13 -36.96
CA GLY A 349 2.52 -1.37 -35.52
C GLY A 349 1.44 -2.32 -35.00
N LYS A 350 1.32 -2.41 -33.66
CA LYS A 350 0.35 -3.28 -32.97
C LYS A 350 -0.74 -2.50 -32.21
N THR A 351 -0.59 -1.19 -32.08
CA THR A 351 -1.51 -0.37 -31.27
C THR A 351 -2.65 0.13 -32.14
N ILE A 352 -3.86 -0.31 -31.79
CA ILE A 352 -5.09 0.18 -32.41
C ILE A 352 -5.28 1.64 -31.99
N MET A 353 -5.43 2.55 -32.97
CA MET A 353 -5.68 3.97 -32.72
C MET A 353 -6.93 4.42 -33.46
N VAL A 354 -7.99 4.71 -32.72
CA VAL A 354 -9.30 5.08 -33.27
C VAL A 354 -9.55 6.58 -33.10
N PRO A 355 -9.77 7.34 -34.19
CA PRO A 355 -10.21 8.72 -34.10
C PRO A 355 -11.67 8.79 -33.64
N VAL A 356 -11.95 9.59 -32.59
CA VAL A 356 -13.28 9.72 -32.00
C VAL A 356 -13.64 11.17 -31.69
N SER A 357 -14.94 11.47 -31.65
CA SER A 357 -15.45 12.70 -31.07
C SER A 357 -16.54 12.36 -30.07
N ALA A 358 -16.24 12.57 -28.79
CA ALA A 358 -17.20 12.40 -27.70
C ALA A 358 -18.44 13.32 -27.82
N LEU A 359 -18.29 14.48 -28.47
CA LEU A 359 -19.37 15.45 -28.61
C LEU A 359 -20.35 15.08 -29.72
N THR A 360 -19.84 14.65 -30.88
CA THR A 360 -20.67 14.30 -32.04
C THR A 360 -21.09 12.83 -32.05
N GLY A 361 -20.38 11.98 -31.29
CA GLY A 361 -20.55 10.53 -31.30
C GLY A 361 -19.78 9.81 -32.41
N GLU A 362 -19.05 10.54 -33.27
CA GLU A 362 -18.26 9.96 -34.35
C GLU A 362 -17.17 9.03 -33.81
N GLY A 363 -16.99 7.86 -34.43
CA GLY A 363 -15.97 6.87 -34.08
C GLY A 363 -16.20 6.09 -32.78
N ILE A 364 -17.24 6.40 -32.00
CA ILE A 364 -17.53 5.68 -30.74
C ILE A 364 -17.91 4.22 -31.02
N GLN A 365 -18.68 3.96 -32.08
CA GLN A 365 -19.02 2.59 -32.45
C GLN A 365 -17.78 1.80 -32.88
N ASP A 366 -16.92 2.39 -33.71
CA ASP A 366 -15.68 1.77 -34.14
C ASP A 366 -14.77 1.44 -32.95
N LEU A 367 -14.69 2.34 -31.95
CA LEU A 367 -13.95 2.09 -30.72
C LEU A 367 -14.50 0.87 -29.96
N LEU A 368 -15.82 0.74 -29.83
CA LEU A 368 -16.45 -0.42 -29.19
C LEU A 368 -16.23 -1.71 -29.97
N ASP A 369 -16.22 -1.65 -31.30
CA ASP A 369 -15.92 -2.83 -32.15
C ASP A 369 -14.47 -3.28 -31.96
N MET A 370 -13.53 -2.34 -31.93
CA MET A 370 -12.12 -2.65 -31.69
C MET A 370 -11.88 -3.24 -30.31
N ILE A 371 -12.57 -2.74 -29.27
CA ILE A 371 -12.52 -3.32 -27.92
C ILE A 371 -12.98 -4.79 -27.93
N LEU A 372 -14.10 -5.08 -28.60
CA LEU A 372 -14.62 -6.45 -28.70
C LEU A 372 -13.68 -7.36 -29.51
N LEU A 373 -13.07 -6.82 -30.57
CA LEU A 373 -12.09 -7.56 -31.38
C LEU A 373 -10.84 -7.90 -30.57
N THR A 374 -10.29 -6.95 -29.82
CA THR A 374 -9.16 -7.21 -28.92
C THR A 374 -9.51 -8.23 -27.85
N ALA A 375 -10.71 -8.16 -27.28
CA ALA A 375 -11.18 -9.14 -26.30
C ALA A 375 -11.30 -10.57 -26.88
N ASP A 376 -11.76 -10.70 -28.12
CA ASP A 376 -11.84 -11.99 -28.82
C ASP A 376 -10.43 -12.56 -29.11
N VAL A 377 -9.44 -11.71 -29.38
CA VAL A 377 -8.03 -12.11 -29.59
C VAL A 377 -7.37 -12.56 -28.29
N GLU A 378 -7.64 -11.89 -27.18
CA GLU A 378 -7.12 -12.24 -25.84
C GLU A 378 -7.81 -13.47 -25.22
N ASP A 379 -8.86 -14.01 -25.86
CA ASP A 379 -9.59 -15.22 -25.43
C ASP A 379 -10.01 -15.17 -23.94
N LEU A 380 -10.59 -14.03 -23.53
CA LEU A 380 -10.93 -13.74 -22.13
C LEU A 380 -11.95 -14.74 -21.57
N LYS A 381 -11.53 -15.50 -20.57
CA LYS A 381 -12.30 -16.59 -19.97
C LYS A 381 -12.44 -16.47 -18.46
N ALA A 382 -13.52 -17.02 -17.91
CA ALA A 382 -13.69 -17.28 -16.49
C ALA A 382 -14.61 -18.49 -16.25
N ASN A 383 -14.54 -19.05 -15.04
CA ASN A 383 -15.42 -20.14 -14.61
C ASN A 383 -16.62 -19.57 -13.84
N PRO A 384 -17.85 -19.56 -14.39
CA PRO A 384 -19.02 -19.07 -13.66
C PRO A 384 -19.53 -20.06 -12.59
N ASN A 385 -19.12 -21.34 -12.65
CA ASN A 385 -19.70 -22.43 -11.85
C ASN A 385 -19.01 -22.65 -10.48
N ARG A 386 -18.24 -21.67 -10.01
CA ARG A 386 -17.54 -21.70 -8.71
C ARG A 386 -18.00 -20.56 -7.79
N PRO A 387 -17.68 -20.63 -6.48
CA PRO A 387 -17.85 -19.50 -5.58
C PRO A 387 -17.14 -18.25 -6.10
N ALA A 388 -17.78 -17.09 -5.95
CA ALA A 388 -17.27 -15.85 -6.51
C ALA A 388 -15.94 -15.42 -5.88
N VAL A 389 -15.06 -14.94 -6.75
CA VAL A 389 -13.91 -14.11 -6.39
C VAL A 389 -14.09 -12.79 -7.13
N GLY A 390 -13.94 -11.68 -6.42
CA GLY A 390 -14.11 -10.35 -6.98
C GLY A 390 -13.13 -9.36 -6.37
N THR A 391 -13.02 -8.18 -6.95
CA THR A 391 -12.16 -7.11 -6.47
C THR A 391 -13.00 -5.91 -6.07
N VAL A 392 -12.67 -5.28 -4.92
CA VAL A 392 -13.32 -4.05 -4.48
C VAL A 392 -12.88 -2.89 -5.37
N VAL A 393 -13.84 -2.30 -6.08
CA VAL A 393 -13.63 -1.10 -6.91
C VAL A 393 -13.77 0.15 -6.08
N GLU A 394 -14.77 0.20 -5.20
CA GLU A 394 -15.04 1.36 -4.33
C GLU A 394 -15.80 0.92 -3.08
N SER A 395 -15.61 1.64 -1.97
CA SER A 395 -16.35 1.42 -0.73
C SER A 395 -16.77 2.74 -0.07
N HIS A 396 -17.97 2.76 0.51
CA HIS A 396 -18.49 3.89 1.26
C HIS A 396 -19.49 3.47 2.35
N LEU A 397 -19.86 4.42 3.19
CA LEU A 397 -20.86 4.23 4.23
C LEU A 397 -22.21 4.80 3.77
N ASP A 398 -23.20 3.93 3.57
CA ASP A 398 -24.57 4.32 3.27
C ASP A 398 -25.39 4.48 4.56
N LYS A 399 -26.25 5.51 4.62
CA LYS A 399 -27.07 5.81 5.81
C LYS A 399 -28.05 4.70 6.18
N SER A 400 -28.56 4.00 5.18
CA SER A 400 -29.63 3.01 5.31
C SER A 400 -29.10 1.58 5.30
N LEU A 401 -28.06 1.32 4.51
CA LEU A 401 -27.51 -0.02 4.30
C LEU A 401 -26.25 -0.29 5.14
N GLY A 402 -25.68 0.75 5.78
CA GLY A 402 -24.40 0.64 6.47
C GLY A 402 -23.23 0.58 5.48
N PRO A 403 -22.14 -0.14 5.81
CA PRO A 403 -21.02 -0.30 4.90
C PRO A 403 -21.44 -1.00 3.60
N VAL A 404 -21.10 -0.38 2.47
CA VAL A 404 -21.36 -0.89 1.13
C VAL A 404 -20.08 -0.86 0.29
N ALA A 405 -19.99 -1.78 -0.66
CA ALA A 405 -18.87 -1.86 -1.58
C ALA A 405 -19.35 -2.20 -2.99
N THR A 406 -18.71 -1.58 -3.99
CA THR A 406 -18.83 -1.95 -5.40
C THR A 406 -17.78 -3.00 -5.69
N ILE A 407 -18.22 -4.19 -6.06
CA ILE A 407 -17.38 -5.35 -6.35
C ILE A 407 -17.42 -5.62 -7.84
N LEU A 408 -16.26 -5.81 -8.45
CA LEU A 408 -16.14 -6.37 -9.78
C LEU A 408 -15.91 -7.87 -9.64
N VAL A 409 -16.85 -8.68 -10.10
CA VAL A 409 -16.70 -10.14 -10.06
C VAL A 409 -15.67 -10.55 -11.09
N ASN A 410 -14.59 -11.22 -10.69
CA ASN A 410 -13.54 -11.68 -11.62
C ASN A 410 -13.84 -13.09 -12.13
N THR A 411 -14.19 -14.02 -11.22
CA THR A 411 -14.58 -15.40 -11.55
C THR A 411 -15.64 -15.90 -10.57
N GLY A 412 -16.37 -16.95 -10.94
CA GLY A 412 -17.50 -17.49 -10.19
C GLY A 412 -18.77 -16.64 -10.27
N THR A 413 -19.77 -17.04 -9.49
CA THR A 413 -21.07 -16.33 -9.43
C THR A 413 -21.35 -15.92 -7.99
N LEU A 414 -21.61 -14.63 -7.77
CA LEU A 414 -21.95 -14.07 -6.46
C LEU A 414 -23.45 -14.05 -6.28
N ARG A 415 -23.96 -14.52 -5.14
CA ARG A 415 -25.40 -14.62 -4.86
C ARG A 415 -25.79 -13.95 -3.54
N ILE A 416 -27.07 -13.59 -3.41
CA ILE A 416 -27.62 -13.12 -2.14
C ILE A 416 -27.49 -14.25 -1.10
N GLN A 417 -27.17 -13.88 0.14
CA GLN A 417 -26.87 -14.75 1.28
C GLN A 417 -25.50 -15.44 1.27
N ASP A 418 -24.67 -15.23 0.24
CA ASP A 418 -23.31 -15.77 0.25
C ASP A 418 -22.50 -15.18 1.42
N PRO A 419 -21.85 -16.00 2.25
CA PRO A 419 -20.85 -15.53 3.20
C PRO A 419 -19.56 -15.23 2.45
N PHE A 420 -18.92 -14.11 2.76
CA PHE A 420 -17.68 -13.71 2.11
C PHE A 420 -16.69 -13.11 3.11
N VAL A 421 -15.41 -13.17 2.74
CA VAL A 421 -14.32 -12.39 3.31
C VAL A 421 -13.83 -11.41 2.25
N VAL A 422 -13.45 -10.21 2.65
CA VAL A 422 -12.88 -9.21 1.75
C VAL A 422 -11.84 -8.40 2.51
N GLY A 423 -10.56 -8.61 2.17
CA GLY A 423 -9.45 -8.06 2.95
C GLY A 423 -9.54 -8.42 4.43
N ASP A 424 -9.48 -7.40 5.29
CA ASP A 424 -9.60 -7.49 6.74
C ASP A 424 -11.04 -7.44 7.27
N THR A 425 -12.04 -7.37 6.39
CA THR A 425 -13.46 -7.42 6.76
C THR A 425 -14.17 -8.64 6.19
N TRP A 426 -15.38 -8.88 6.67
CA TRP A 426 -16.19 -10.03 6.31
C TRP A 426 -17.67 -9.67 6.38
N GLY A 427 -18.52 -10.55 5.85
CA GLY A 427 -19.94 -10.31 5.90
C GLY A 427 -20.77 -11.37 5.21
N ARG A 428 -22.05 -11.01 5.02
CA ARG A 428 -22.99 -11.76 4.21
C ARG A 428 -23.67 -10.83 3.25
N VAL A 429 -23.81 -11.26 1.99
CA VAL A 429 -24.49 -10.45 0.97
C VAL A 429 -25.97 -10.32 1.34
N LYS A 430 -26.37 -9.15 1.86
CA LYS A 430 -27.76 -8.88 2.23
C LYS A 430 -28.56 -8.40 1.03
N THR A 431 -27.97 -7.51 0.24
CA THR A 431 -28.57 -6.94 -0.97
C THR A 431 -27.50 -6.78 -2.03
N MET A 432 -27.92 -6.86 -3.29
CA MET A 432 -27.08 -6.60 -4.46
C MET A 432 -27.83 -5.69 -5.42
N HIS A 433 -27.13 -4.69 -5.95
CA HIS A 433 -27.68 -3.79 -6.96
C HIS A 433 -26.69 -3.63 -8.10
N ASP A 434 -27.21 -3.48 -9.32
CA ASP A 434 -26.40 -3.10 -10.48
C ASP A 434 -26.07 -1.60 -10.48
N HIS A 435 -25.32 -1.16 -11.49
CA HIS A 435 -24.98 0.25 -11.72
C HIS A 435 -26.20 1.15 -12.00
N LYS A 436 -27.35 0.58 -12.42
CA LYS A 436 -28.64 1.28 -12.61
C LYS A 436 -29.50 1.26 -11.34
N LYS A 437 -28.96 0.80 -10.20
CA LYS A 437 -29.63 0.63 -8.91
C LYS A 437 -30.77 -0.40 -8.92
N GLN A 438 -30.83 -1.26 -9.93
CA GLN A 438 -31.77 -2.37 -9.99
C GLN A 438 -31.28 -3.53 -9.12
N ALA A 439 -32.18 -4.19 -8.40
CA ALA A 439 -31.83 -5.29 -7.53
C ALA A 439 -31.43 -6.53 -8.34
N LEU A 440 -30.29 -7.13 -7.98
CA LEU A 440 -29.76 -8.36 -8.58
C LEU A 440 -29.89 -9.53 -7.62
N LYS A 441 -30.16 -10.74 -8.14
CA LYS A 441 -30.14 -11.98 -7.36
C LYS A 441 -28.81 -12.72 -7.45
N GLU A 442 -28.18 -12.60 -8.61
CA GLU A 442 -26.87 -13.17 -8.92
C GLU A 442 -26.07 -12.18 -9.79
N ALA A 443 -24.75 -12.23 -9.65
CA ALA A 443 -23.81 -11.47 -10.47
C ALA A 443 -22.72 -12.43 -10.98
N GLY A 444 -22.58 -12.51 -12.30
CA GLY A 444 -21.59 -13.38 -12.95
C GLY A 444 -20.24 -12.69 -13.19
N PRO A 445 -19.28 -13.38 -13.82
CA PRO A 445 -17.98 -12.82 -14.14
C PRO A 445 -18.04 -11.51 -14.94
N SER A 446 -17.12 -10.62 -14.63
CA SER A 446 -16.97 -9.26 -15.19
C SER A 446 -18.14 -8.32 -14.95
N GLN A 447 -19.15 -8.70 -14.14
CA GLN A 447 -20.26 -7.83 -13.81
C GLN A 447 -19.94 -6.99 -12.55
N PRO A 448 -20.05 -5.65 -12.62
CA PRO A 448 -19.95 -4.82 -11.43
C PRO A 448 -21.24 -4.88 -10.61
N VAL A 449 -21.11 -5.11 -9.31
CA VAL A 449 -22.24 -5.25 -8.38
C VAL A 449 -21.97 -4.52 -7.08
N ARG A 450 -22.94 -3.70 -6.66
CA ARG A 450 -22.89 -3.04 -5.35
C ARG A 450 -23.54 -3.93 -4.30
N ILE A 451 -22.77 -4.32 -3.29
CA ILE A 451 -23.21 -5.20 -2.20
C ILE A 451 -23.31 -4.45 -0.87
N ALA A 452 -24.22 -4.91 -0.02
CA ALA A 452 -24.35 -4.48 1.36
C ALA A 452 -24.30 -5.68 2.33
N GLY A 453 -23.99 -5.40 3.60
CA GLY A 453 -23.88 -6.41 4.65
C GLY A 453 -22.44 -6.75 5.06
N LEU A 454 -21.51 -5.84 4.81
CA LEU A 454 -20.15 -5.87 5.34
C LEU A 454 -20.16 -5.39 6.79
N ASP A 455 -19.24 -5.91 7.61
CA ASP A 455 -19.04 -5.44 8.99
C ASP A 455 -18.39 -4.05 9.03
N ALA A 456 -17.42 -3.82 8.14
CA ALA A 456 -16.74 -2.54 7.95
C ALA A 456 -16.55 -2.22 6.47
N THR A 457 -16.12 -1.00 6.15
CA THR A 457 -15.78 -0.61 4.76
C THR A 457 -14.42 -1.21 4.37
N PRO A 458 -14.36 -2.09 3.35
CA PRO A 458 -13.11 -2.70 2.88
C PRO A 458 -12.24 -1.69 2.14
N HIS A 459 -10.96 -2.01 1.97
CA HIS A 459 -10.05 -1.18 1.18
C HIS A 459 -10.28 -1.37 -0.31
N VAL A 460 -10.02 -0.31 -1.09
CA VAL A 460 -10.11 -0.39 -2.55
C VAL A 460 -8.98 -1.27 -3.07
N GLY A 461 -9.31 -2.25 -3.90
CA GLY A 461 -8.39 -3.28 -4.38
C GLY A 461 -8.37 -4.55 -3.53
N ASP A 462 -9.05 -4.60 -2.38
CA ASP A 462 -9.17 -5.83 -1.61
C ASP A 462 -9.90 -6.90 -2.42
N VAL A 463 -9.45 -8.16 -2.28
CA VAL A 463 -10.07 -9.30 -2.95
C VAL A 463 -11.21 -9.83 -2.08
N LEU A 464 -12.40 -9.87 -2.64
CA LEU A 464 -13.55 -10.56 -2.10
C LEU A 464 -13.48 -12.04 -2.48
N GLN A 465 -13.67 -12.92 -1.50
CA GLN A 465 -13.80 -14.36 -1.71
C GLN A 465 -15.06 -14.86 -0.99
N VAL A 466 -15.93 -15.56 -1.73
CA VAL A 466 -17.03 -16.31 -1.14
C VAL A 466 -16.49 -17.55 -0.42
N VAL A 467 -16.91 -17.74 0.82
CA VAL A 467 -16.47 -18.83 1.70
C VAL A 467 -17.65 -19.69 2.14
N PRO A 468 -17.43 -20.91 2.65
CA PRO A 468 -18.53 -21.82 2.97
C PRO A 468 -19.44 -21.34 4.10
N ASN A 469 -18.91 -20.62 5.09
CA ASN A 469 -19.65 -20.15 6.25
C ASN A 469 -19.03 -18.87 6.87
N LEU A 470 -19.79 -18.20 7.75
CA LEU A 470 -19.36 -16.94 8.38
C LEU A 470 -18.21 -17.11 9.36
N GLU A 471 -18.07 -18.28 9.98
CA GLU A 471 -16.98 -18.55 10.92
C GLU A 471 -15.62 -18.60 10.20
N ALA A 472 -15.58 -19.25 9.04
CA ALA A 472 -14.43 -19.25 8.15
C ALA A 472 -14.09 -17.83 7.67
N ALA A 473 -15.11 -17.04 7.29
CA ALA A 473 -14.93 -15.65 6.87
C ALA A 473 -14.22 -14.82 7.94
N ARG A 474 -14.72 -14.89 9.17
CA ARG A 474 -14.19 -14.16 10.32
C ARG A 474 -12.76 -14.59 10.69
N LYS A 475 -12.49 -15.90 10.69
CA LYS A 475 -11.14 -16.41 11.01
C LYS A 475 -10.11 -15.94 9.98
N LYS A 476 -10.49 -15.89 8.69
CA LYS A 476 -9.62 -15.37 7.62
C LYS A 476 -9.39 -13.87 7.76
N SER A 477 -10.43 -13.08 8.02
CA SER A 477 -10.29 -11.63 8.18
C SER A 477 -9.41 -11.26 9.37
N GLU A 478 -9.57 -11.93 10.51
CA GLU A 478 -8.75 -11.71 11.71
C GLU A 478 -7.26 -12.04 11.45
N ALA A 479 -6.98 -13.07 10.64
CA ALA A 479 -5.61 -13.42 10.24
C ALA A 479 -4.98 -12.34 9.34
N ILE A 480 -5.75 -11.80 8.38
CA ILE A 480 -5.30 -10.72 7.47
C ILE A 480 -5.07 -9.43 8.26
N GLU A 481 -5.97 -9.08 9.18
CA GLU A 481 -5.83 -7.90 10.05
C GLU A 481 -4.54 -7.97 10.88
N LEU A 482 -4.21 -9.16 11.41
CA LEU A 482 -3.00 -9.36 12.20
C LEU A 482 -1.71 -9.25 11.36
N MET A 483 -1.75 -9.66 10.08
CA MET A 483 -0.64 -9.48 9.15
C MET A 483 -0.42 -8.00 8.82
N ARG A 484 -1.48 -7.27 8.44
CA ARG A 484 -1.40 -5.82 8.15
C ARG A 484 -0.86 -5.01 9.32
N LYS A 485 -1.33 -5.28 10.55
CA LYS A 485 -0.82 -4.62 11.76
C LYS A 485 0.68 -4.82 11.99
N LYS A 486 1.24 -5.96 11.58
CA LYS A 486 2.69 -6.19 11.66
C LYS A 486 3.43 -5.35 10.61
N GLU A 487 2.93 -5.29 9.38
CA GLU A 487 3.51 -4.47 8.31
C GLU A 487 3.51 -2.98 8.65
N ASP A 488 2.37 -2.44 9.09
CA ASP A 488 2.24 -1.03 9.52
C ASP A 488 3.22 -0.68 10.65
N SER A 489 3.45 -1.61 11.58
CA SER A 489 4.39 -1.42 12.68
C SER A 489 5.85 -1.32 12.23
N THR A 490 6.22 -2.01 11.14
CA THR A 490 7.57 -1.97 10.58
C THR A 490 7.84 -0.71 9.76
N VAL A 491 6.84 -0.21 9.02
CA VAL A 491 6.93 1.04 8.24
C VAL A 491 6.96 2.26 9.18
N ALA A 492 6.14 2.25 10.24
CA ALA A 492 6.14 3.29 11.25
C ALA A 492 7.49 3.42 11.99
N ALA A 493 8.24 2.33 12.19
CA ALA A 493 9.54 2.38 12.85
C ALA A 493 10.61 3.14 12.04
N ASN A 494 10.56 3.10 10.70
CA ASN A 494 11.61 3.66 9.83
C ASN A 494 11.41 5.14 9.47
N SER A 495 10.17 5.63 9.35
CA SER A 495 9.88 7.03 8.97
C SER A 495 9.86 7.99 10.19
N MET A 496 9.50 7.46 11.37
CA MET A 496 9.17 8.27 12.54
C MET A 496 10.39 8.87 13.26
N SER A 497 11.59 8.29 13.11
CA SER A 497 12.80 8.69 13.84
C SER A 497 13.39 10.02 13.36
N LYS A 498 13.26 10.36 12.06
CA LYS A 498 13.75 11.64 11.51
C LYS A 498 12.80 12.80 11.78
N ILE A 499 11.48 12.57 11.68
CA ILE A 499 10.45 13.59 11.83
C ILE A 499 10.22 13.94 13.32
N ILE A 500 10.23 12.96 14.23
CA ILE A 500 10.06 13.23 15.68
C ILE A 500 11.16 14.13 16.23
N ASN A 501 12.41 13.97 15.77
CA ASN A 501 13.52 14.80 16.24
C ASN A 501 13.42 16.25 15.75
N ALA A 502 12.96 16.48 14.51
CA ALA A 502 12.72 17.83 13.99
C ALA A 502 11.53 18.53 14.69
N ILE A 503 10.45 17.80 14.97
CA ILE A 503 9.27 18.33 15.67
C ILE A 503 9.59 18.70 17.12
N ARG A 504 10.33 17.84 17.85
CA ARG A 504 10.73 18.11 19.24
C ARG A 504 11.60 19.35 19.40
N MET A 505 12.29 19.76 18.33
CA MET A 505 13.10 20.98 18.32
C MET A 505 12.29 22.26 18.02
N GLY A 506 10.97 22.18 17.80
CA GLY A 506 10.07 23.33 17.65
C GLY A 506 10.25 24.12 16.35
N LYS A 507 10.98 23.59 15.37
CA LYS A 507 11.27 24.26 14.09
C LYS A 507 10.17 24.10 13.03
N MET A 508 9.24 23.16 13.22
CA MET A 508 8.23 22.80 12.22
C MET A 508 6.84 23.02 12.81
N LYS A 509 6.07 23.96 12.24
CA LYS A 509 4.68 24.23 12.61
C LYS A 509 3.76 23.19 11.96
N GLN A 510 2.72 22.78 12.67
CA GLN A 510 1.83 21.72 12.21
C GLN A 510 0.40 22.24 12.04
N LEU A 511 -0.15 22.08 10.84
CA LEU A 511 -1.58 22.21 10.61
C LEU A 511 -2.24 20.86 10.87
N LYS A 512 -2.98 20.77 11.97
CA LYS A 512 -3.72 19.57 12.33
C LYS A 512 -5.06 19.54 11.59
N VAL A 513 -5.38 18.39 10.99
CA VAL A 513 -6.57 18.20 10.18
C VAL A 513 -7.34 16.98 10.65
N VAL A 514 -8.67 17.13 10.78
CA VAL A 514 -9.61 16.02 10.88
C VAL A 514 -10.33 15.92 9.53
N LEU A 515 -10.21 14.78 8.86
CA LEU A 515 -10.70 14.60 7.49
C LEU A 515 -11.89 13.63 7.44
N LYS A 516 -12.98 14.03 6.78
CA LYS A 516 -14.09 13.15 6.42
C LYS A 516 -14.29 13.17 4.92
N ALA A 517 -14.45 12.00 4.32
CA ALA A 517 -14.77 11.85 2.90
C ALA A 517 -15.99 10.94 2.72
N ASP A 518 -16.64 11.05 1.58
CA ASP A 518 -17.79 10.22 1.22
C ASP A 518 -17.39 8.77 0.92
N THR A 519 -16.23 8.58 0.29
CA THR A 519 -15.68 7.32 -0.18
C THR A 519 -14.28 7.10 0.40
N LEU A 520 -13.90 5.84 0.59
CA LEU A 520 -12.57 5.50 1.10
C LEU A 520 -11.47 5.90 0.12
N GLY A 521 -11.73 5.73 -1.18
CA GLY A 521 -10.80 6.12 -2.24
C GLY A 521 -10.46 7.61 -2.20
N SER A 522 -11.47 8.48 -2.08
CA SER A 522 -11.24 9.93 -1.96
C SER A 522 -10.44 10.28 -0.71
N LEU A 523 -10.69 9.58 0.40
CA LEU A 523 -9.94 9.78 1.65
C LEU A 523 -8.44 9.48 1.48
N GLU A 524 -8.11 8.37 0.81
CA GLU A 524 -6.73 7.98 0.51
C GLU A 524 -6.05 8.99 -0.42
N ALA A 525 -6.72 9.38 -1.50
CA ALA A 525 -6.21 10.35 -2.47
C ALA A 525 -5.90 11.71 -1.83
N ILE A 526 -6.79 12.21 -0.96
CA ILE A 526 -6.57 13.44 -0.22
C ILE A 526 -5.37 13.28 0.73
N LYS A 527 -5.30 12.21 1.53
CA LYS A 527 -4.17 11.97 2.44
C LYS A 527 -2.84 11.97 1.72
N GLN A 528 -2.75 11.28 0.59
CA GLN A 528 -1.53 11.21 -0.21
C GLN A 528 -1.18 12.60 -0.79
N SER A 529 -2.18 13.34 -1.27
CA SER A 529 -1.99 14.69 -1.79
C SER A 529 -1.50 15.65 -0.70
N LEU A 530 -2.00 15.52 0.53
CA LEU A 530 -1.50 16.29 1.68
C LEU A 530 -0.07 15.89 2.08
N ALA A 531 0.25 14.59 2.02
CA ALA A 531 1.59 14.10 2.30
C ALA A 531 2.63 14.59 1.28
N LYS A 532 2.22 14.83 0.02
CA LYS A 532 3.09 15.44 -1.02
C LYS A 532 3.44 16.91 -0.74
N ILE A 533 2.72 17.59 0.15
CA ILE A 533 3.02 18.99 0.52
C ILE A 533 4.18 18.98 1.51
N GLU A 534 5.40 18.96 0.99
CA GLU A 534 6.62 19.01 1.78
C GLU A 534 7.16 20.45 1.89
N HIS A 535 7.38 20.93 3.11
CA HIS A 535 7.99 22.23 3.39
C HIS A 535 8.87 22.15 4.64
N GLU A 536 9.94 22.97 4.70
CA GLU A 536 10.91 22.91 5.79
C GLU A 536 10.33 23.42 7.14
N GLU A 537 9.48 24.44 7.07
CA GLU A 537 8.93 25.14 8.26
C GLU A 537 7.51 24.70 8.66
N VAL A 538 6.74 24.08 7.77
CA VAL A 538 5.32 23.72 8.01
C VAL A 538 5.01 22.32 7.49
N THR A 539 4.09 21.63 8.14
CA THR A 539 3.59 20.32 7.69
C THR A 539 2.13 20.12 8.04
N THR A 540 1.44 19.26 7.31
CA THR A 540 0.08 18.82 7.64
C THR A 540 0.10 17.54 8.44
N GLN A 541 -0.66 17.49 9.54
CA GLN A 541 -0.86 16.27 10.32
C GLN A 541 -2.34 15.88 10.31
N VAL A 542 -2.65 14.72 9.71
CA VAL A 542 -4.00 14.15 9.79
C VAL A 542 -4.15 13.44 11.14
N ILE A 543 -4.92 14.03 12.04
CA ILE A 543 -5.16 13.50 13.39
C ILE A 543 -6.15 12.34 13.34
N HIS A 544 -7.19 12.51 12.52
CA HIS A 544 -8.22 11.51 12.31
C HIS A 544 -8.75 11.64 10.90
N SER A 545 -9.14 10.49 10.36
CA SER A 545 -9.73 10.38 9.03
C SER A 545 -10.81 9.32 9.06
N GLY A 546 -11.94 9.55 8.41
CA GLY A 546 -12.97 8.52 8.30
C GLY A 546 -13.88 8.72 7.11
N VAL A 547 -14.65 7.68 6.79
CA VAL A 547 -15.64 7.69 5.72
C VAL A 547 -17.02 7.98 6.30
N GLY A 548 -17.80 8.82 5.63
CA GLY A 548 -19.16 9.19 6.02
C GLY A 548 -19.32 10.63 6.51
N GLU A 549 -20.56 11.02 6.81
CA GLU A 549 -20.93 12.37 7.23
C GLU A 549 -20.22 12.82 8.52
N ILE A 550 -20.12 14.14 8.69
CA ILE A 550 -19.47 14.73 9.85
C ILE A 550 -20.38 14.58 11.08
N THR A 551 -19.82 14.01 12.16
CA THR A 551 -20.53 13.75 13.42
C THR A 551 -20.07 14.69 14.53
N GLU A 552 -20.84 14.76 15.62
CA GLU A 552 -20.47 15.55 16.81
C GLU A 552 -19.13 15.08 17.42
N SER A 553 -18.85 13.77 17.37
CA SER A 553 -17.60 13.19 17.85
C SER A 553 -16.39 13.75 17.10
N ASP A 554 -16.54 14.00 15.79
CA ASP A 554 -15.47 14.56 14.96
C ASP A 554 -15.20 16.02 15.33
N VAL A 555 -16.26 16.79 15.61
CA VAL A 555 -16.15 18.19 16.08
C VAL A 555 -15.43 18.24 17.43
N ARG A 556 -15.81 17.39 18.39
CA ARG A 556 -15.15 17.33 19.70
C ARG A 556 -13.68 16.91 19.57
N MET A 557 -13.36 16.00 18.66
CA MET A 557 -11.99 15.59 18.39
C MET A 557 -11.16 16.72 17.78
N ALA A 558 -11.73 17.43 16.80
CA ALA A 558 -11.10 18.60 16.20
C ALA A 558 -10.87 19.71 17.24
N GLN A 559 -11.82 19.95 18.14
CA GLN A 559 -11.68 20.89 19.25
C GLN A 559 -10.51 20.50 20.18
N ALA A 560 -10.49 19.24 20.64
CA ALA A 560 -9.46 18.77 21.56
C ALA A 560 -8.05 18.82 20.94
N ALA A 561 -7.94 18.59 19.64
CA ALA A 561 -6.68 18.63 18.91
C ALA A 561 -6.26 20.04 18.44
N ASN A 562 -7.17 21.03 18.51
CA ASN A 562 -7.08 22.32 17.81
C ASN A 562 -6.82 22.13 16.30
N ALA A 563 -7.65 21.30 15.68
CA ALA A 563 -7.56 20.91 14.27
C ALA A 563 -8.69 21.54 13.44
N VAL A 564 -8.42 21.77 12.16
CA VAL A 564 -9.46 22.15 11.19
C VAL A 564 -10.21 20.89 10.75
N LEU A 565 -11.54 20.96 10.70
CA LEU A 565 -12.36 19.84 10.26
C LEU A 565 -12.71 20.03 8.77
N ILE A 566 -12.26 19.09 7.94
CA ILE A 566 -12.42 19.14 6.50
C ILE A 566 -13.33 17.99 6.05
N GLY A 567 -14.40 18.34 5.35
CA GLY A 567 -15.29 17.41 4.68
C GLY A 567 -15.09 17.43 3.17
N PHE A 568 -15.02 16.28 2.54
CA PHE A 568 -14.99 16.13 1.08
C PHE A 568 -16.20 15.32 0.62
N HIS A 569 -17.08 15.94 -0.18
CA HIS A 569 -18.36 15.35 -0.62
C HIS A 569 -19.29 14.86 0.51
N VAL A 570 -19.08 15.35 1.74
CA VAL A 570 -19.89 15.01 2.91
C VAL A 570 -20.65 16.22 3.43
N LEU A 571 -21.78 15.95 4.09
CA LEU A 571 -22.59 16.98 4.73
C LEU A 571 -22.33 17.00 6.22
N ALA A 572 -22.45 18.19 6.80
CA ALA A 572 -22.63 18.39 8.23
C ALA A 572 -24.08 18.82 8.48
N ASN A 573 -24.79 18.09 9.33
CA ASN A 573 -26.16 18.44 9.70
C ASN A 573 -26.19 19.77 10.50
N ALA A 574 -27.36 20.42 10.58
CA ALA A 574 -27.49 21.72 11.24
C ALA A 574 -27.03 21.68 12.71
N HIS A 575 -27.36 20.60 13.42
CA HIS A 575 -26.98 20.43 14.82
C HIS A 575 -25.45 20.37 15.00
N VAL A 576 -24.74 19.65 14.12
CA VAL A 576 -23.28 19.53 14.14
C VAL A 576 -22.61 20.87 13.83
N LYS A 577 -23.17 21.68 12.92
CA LYS A 577 -22.71 23.05 12.66
C LYS A 577 -22.87 23.94 13.89
N ASP A 578 -24.04 23.90 14.54
CA ASP A 578 -24.28 24.66 15.77
C ASP A 578 -23.29 24.28 16.90
N VAL A 579 -22.98 22.98 17.03
CA VAL A 579 -21.98 22.51 18.01
C VAL A 579 -20.58 23.01 17.66
N ALA A 580 -20.21 22.98 16.38
CA ALA A 580 -18.91 23.47 15.92
C ALA A 580 -18.73 24.97 16.16
N ASP A 581 -19.75 25.79 15.86
CA ASP A 581 -19.73 27.23 16.11
C ASP A 581 -19.58 27.54 17.61
N ARG A 582 -20.29 26.80 18.48
CA ARG A 582 -20.15 26.94 19.94
C ARG A 582 -18.78 26.52 20.46
N GLN A 583 -18.15 25.54 19.83
CA GLN A 583 -16.85 25.00 20.21
C GLN A 583 -15.67 25.72 19.53
N GLY A 584 -15.96 26.66 18.62
CA GLY A 584 -14.93 27.39 17.87
C GLY A 584 -14.20 26.54 16.84
N VAL A 585 -14.81 25.44 16.37
CA VAL A 585 -14.22 24.54 15.38
C VAL A 585 -14.66 24.95 13.98
N GLN A 586 -13.69 25.19 13.08
CA GLN A 586 -13.98 25.50 11.69
C GLN A 586 -14.26 24.22 10.90
N ILE A 587 -15.48 24.13 10.36
CA ILE A 587 -15.87 23.09 9.39
C ILE A 587 -15.76 23.68 7.99
N GLN A 588 -14.94 23.06 7.14
CA GLN A 588 -14.82 23.42 5.72
C GLN A 588 -15.22 22.21 4.86
N ILE A 589 -16.17 22.41 3.95
CA ILE A 589 -16.69 21.34 3.09
C ILE A 589 -16.34 21.68 1.64
N TYR A 590 -15.75 20.72 0.94
CA TYR A 590 -15.31 20.84 -0.45
C TYR A 590 -15.94 19.76 -1.32
N GLN A 591 -16.13 20.10 -2.59
CA GLN A 591 -16.58 19.17 -3.63
C GLN A 591 -15.52 18.96 -4.71
N VAL A 592 -14.45 19.75 -4.72
CA VAL A 592 -13.36 19.63 -5.69
C VAL A 592 -12.04 19.53 -4.93
N ILE A 593 -11.26 18.48 -5.22
CA ILE A 593 -10.04 18.18 -4.45
C ILE A 593 -8.98 19.28 -4.57
N TYR A 594 -8.89 19.98 -5.71
CA TYR A 594 -7.97 21.11 -5.90
C TYR A 594 -8.28 22.29 -4.97
N GLU A 595 -9.56 22.64 -4.83
CA GLU A 595 -9.97 23.73 -3.94
C GLU A 595 -9.58 23.43 -2.50
N LEU A 596 -9.76 22.17 -2.08
CA LEU A 596 -9.35 21.68 -0.77
C LEU A 596 -7.84 21.82 -0.58
N ILE A 597 -7.04 21.34 -1.54
CA ILE A 597 -5.56 21.39 -1.47
C ILE A 597 -5.07 22.84 -1.46
N ASP A 598 -5.62 23.70 -2.31
CA ASP A 598 -5.24 25.12 -2.40
C ASP A 598 -5.55 25.88 -1.11
N VAL A 599 -6.70 25.63 -0.48
CA VAL A 599 -7.02 26.24 0.81
C VAL A 599 -6.09 25.72 1.89
N ILE A 600 -5.74 24.43 1.90
CA ILE A 600 -4.76 23.91 2.86
C ILE A 600 -3.39 24.57 2.65
N LYS A 601 -2.92 24.73 1.40
CA LYS A 601 -1.68 25.47 1.09
C LYS A 601 -1.74 26.92 1.60
N LYS A 602 -2.88 27.60 1.45
CA LYS A 602 -3.08 28.95 2.00
C LYS A 602 -3.06 28.96 3.53
N LEU A 603 -3.69 28.00 4.19
CA LEU A 603 -3.66 27.87 5.65
C LEU A 603 -2.25 27.61 6.17
N LEU A 604 -1.49 26.74 5.49
CA LEU A 604 -0.08 26.49 5.79
C LEU A 604 0.77 27.75 5.57
N SER A 605 0.52 28.50 4.50
CA SER A 605 1.20 29.76 4.22
C SER A 605 0.94 30.79 5.32
N GLY A 606 -0.29 30.86 5.85
CA GLY A 606 -0.62 31.71 6.99
C GLY A 606 0.05 31.31 8.32
N LEU A 607 0.60 30.09 8.42
CA LEU A 607 1.41 29.67 9.55
C LEU A 607 2.89 30.06 9.40
N LEU A 608 3.35 30.41 8.20
CA LEU A 608 4.74 30.79 7.97
C LEU A 608 5.05 32.14 8.59
N ASP A 609 6.25 32.26 9.16
CA ASP A 609 6.74 33.56 9.58
C ASP A 609 7.16 34.37 8.33
N PRO A 610 6.80 35.66 8.25
CA PRO A 610 7.11 36.48 7.08
C PRO A 610 8.62 36.57 6.86
N GLU A 611 9.03 36.54 5.59
CA GLU A 611 10.43 36.76 5.22
C GLU A 611 10.77 38.23 5.37
N VAL A 612 11.78 38.53 6.19
CA VAL A 612 12.30 39.89 6.33
C VAL A 612 13.35 40.10 5.24
N VAL A 613 12.99 40.86 4.20
CA VAL A 613 13.89 41.18 3.10
C VAL A 613 14.32 42.64 3.24
N GLU A 614 15.64 42.87 3.17
CA GLU A 614 16.18 44.22 3.09
C GLU A 614 16.04 44.76 1.67
N VAL A 615 15.26 45.83 1.49
CA VAL A 615 15.09 46.49 0.20
C VAL A 615 15.86 47.80 0.22
N SER A 616 16.83 47.93 -0.70
CA SER A 616 17.53 49.19 -0.95
C SER A 616 16.57 50.19 -1.60
N LEU A 617 16.40 51.36 -0.96
CA LEU A 617 15.48 52.41 -1.41
C LEU A 617 16.16 53.37 -2.38
N GLY A 618 17.43 53.67 -2.16
CA GLY A 618 18.18 54.61 -2.99
C GLY A 618 19.56 54.92 -2.45
N LYS A 619 20.39 55.48 -3.32
CA LYS A 619 21.78 55.88 -3.05
C LYS A 619 21.94 57.37 -3.22
N ALA A 620 22.75 57.98 -2.37
CA ALA A 620 23.11 59.38 -2.47
C ALA A 620 24.58 59.62 -2.20
N LEU A 621 25.18 60.53 -2.96
CA LEU A 621 26.57 60.91 -2.83
C LEU A 621 26.70 62.12 -1.92
N VAL A 622 27.54 62.03 -0.89
CA VAL A 622 27.88 63.15 -0.01
C VAL A 622 28.75 64.14 -0.79
N LYS A 623 28.24 65.36 -0.95
CA LYS A 623 28.92 66.47 -1.64
C LYS A 623 29.64 67.41 -0.67
N GLN A 624 29.05 67.63 0.50
CA GLN A 624 29.59 68.58 1.46
C GLN A 624 29.14 68.22 2.88
N VAL A 625 30.01 68.45 3.87
CA VAL A 625 29.67 68.33 5.29
C VAL A 625 29.51 69.74 5.86
N PHE A 626 28.37 70.02 6.49
CA PHE A 626 28.05 71.35 7.03
C PHE A 626 28.27 71.43 8.54
N LEU A 627 27.90 70.38 9.27
CA LEU A 627 28.01 70.34 10.72
C LEU A 627 28.34 68.92 11.17
N THR A 628 29.31 68.81 12.09
CA THR A 628 29.72 67.55 12.70
C THR A 628 29.59 67.67 14.21
N GLU A 629 28.62 66.98 14.79
CA GLU A 629 28.41 66.90 16.23
C GLU A 629 28.72 65.48 16.75
N LYS A 630 28.85 65.31 18.07
CA LYS A 630 29.20 64.00 18.66
C LYS A 630 28.18 62.89 18.41
N LYS A 631 26.92 63.23 18.10
CA LYS A 631 25.81 62.27 17.91
C LYS A 631 25.22 62.28 16.50
N TYR A 632 25.39 63.36 15.75
CA TYR A 632 24.80 63.52 14.42
C TYR A 632 25.65 64.42 13.53
N MET A 633 25.44 64.33 12.22
CA MET A 633 26.09 65.16 11.21
C MET A 633 25.04 65.72 10.26
N ILE A 634 25.26 66.93 9.74
CA ILE A 634 24.46 67.50 8.67
C ILE A 634 25.32 67.55 7.41
N VAL A 635 24.90 66.80 6.39
CA VAL A 635 25.62 66.68 5.13
C VAL A 635 24.73 67.05 3.96
N GLY A 636 25.29 67.73 2.97
CA GLY A 636 24.66 67.95 1.67
C GLY A 636 24.91 66.75 0.77
N CYS A 637 23.83 66.12 0.32
CA CYS A 637 23.87 64.94 -0.53
C CYS A 637 23.12 65.19 -1.83
N LYS A 638 23.56 64.50 -2.88
CA LYS A 638 22.82 64.40 -4.14
C LYS A 638 22.36 62.96 -4.36
N VAL A 639 21.07 62.76 -4.56
CA VAL A 639 20.51 61.43 -4.82
C VAL A 639 20.98 60.97 -6.19
N THR A 640 21.75 59.88 -6.24
CA THR A 640 22.32 59.34 -7.48
C THR A 640 21.41 58.29 -8.11
N ASN A 641 20.66 57.55 -7.31
CA ASN A 641 19.75 56.52 -7.79
C ASN A 641 18.63 56.27 -6.77
N GLY A 642 17.38 56.12 -7.24
CA GLY A 642 16.25 55.76 -6.38
C GLY A 642 15.75 56.91 -5.51
N LEU A 643 15.38 56.59 -4.26
CA LEU A 643 14.75 57.51 -3.32
C LEU A 643 15.47 57.52 -1.96
N LEU A 644 15.77 58.71 -1.44
CA LEU A 644 16.12 58.87 -0.03
C LEU A 644 14.85 59.19 0.77
N GLN A 645 14.57 58.42 1.83
CA GLN A 645 13.43 58.66 2.71
C GLN A 645 13.90 59.02 4.13
N ALA A 646 13.20 59.96 4.78
CA ALA A 646 13.50 60.30 6.17
C ALA A 646 13.11 59.15 7.12
N LYS A 647 13.82 59.02 8.26
CA LYS A 647 13.64 57.99 9.29
C LYS A 647 13.97 56.56 8.84
N THR A 648 14.93 56.39 7.94
CA THR A 648 15.40 55.07 7.45
C THR A 648 16.81 54.75 7.92
N ARG A 649 17.16 53.47 8.01
CA ARG A 649 18.55 53.03 8.18
C ARG A 649 19.36 53.29 6.92
N MET A 650 20.66 53.51 7.10
CA MET A 650 21.59 53.77 6.01
C MET A 650 22.88 52.98 6.16
N ARG A 651 23.42 52.52 5.04
CA ARG A 651 24.78 51.98 4.91
C ARG A 651 25.68 53.03 4.29
N VAL A 652 26.88 53.17 4.83
CA VAL A 652 27.88 54.15 4.39
C VAL A 652 28.98 53.41 3.66
N TYR A 653 29.18 53.75 2.38
CA TYR A 653 30.24 53.21 1.56
C TYR A 653 31.26 54.29 1.21
N ARG A 654 32.54 53.95 1.26
CA ARG A 654 33.66 54.79 0.81
C ARG A 654 34.55 53.96 -0.08
N ASN A 655 34.91 54.46 -1.25
CA ASN A 655 35.65 53.69 -2.25
C ASN A 655 34.99 52.33 -2.56
N ASN A 656 33.66 52.27 -2.49
CA ASN A 656 32.86 51.06 -2.70
C ASN A 656 32.98 49.97 -1.60
N GLU A 657 33.60 50.27 -0.46
CA GLU A 657 33.64 49.39 0.72
C GLU A 657 32.68 49.88 1.82
N LEU A 658 31.98 48.94 2.48
CA LEU A 658 31.06 49.25 3.57
C LEU A 658 31.85 49.60 4.84
N ILE A 659 31.79 50.86 5.27
CA ILE A 659 32.46 51.34 6.50
C ILE A 659 31.58 51.15 7.73
N GLY A 660 30.26 51.25 7.57
CA GLY A 660 29.33 51.00 8.66
C GLY A 660 27.91 51.48 8.39
N GLU A 661 27.11 51.48 9.45
CA GLU A 661 25.69 51.80 9.39
C GLU A 661 25.36 53.05 10.22
N GLY A 662 24.28 53.73 9.83
CA GLY A 662 23.69 54.81 10.60
C GLY A 662 22.21 55.01 10.27
N PHE A 663 21.66 56.12 10.72
CA PHE A 663 20.24 56.42 10.63
C PHE A 663 20.01 57.81 10.05
N LEU A 664 19.08 57.90 9.11
CA LEU A 664 18.66 59.16 8.51
C LEU A 664 17.52 59.75 9.34
N GLU A 665 17.78 60.74 10.19
CA GLU A 665 16.74 61.31 11.06
C GLU A 665 15.79 62.25 10.30
N SER A 666 16.34 63.15 9.47
CA SER A 666 15.54 64.11 8.71
C SER A 666 16.20 64.52 7.39
N LEU A 667 15.35 64.83 6.41
CA LEU A 667 15.73 65.38 5.10
C LEU A 667 15.24 66.82 4.97
N ARG A 668 16.07 67.69 4.41
CA ARG A 668 15.70 69.07 4.07
C ARG A 668 16.08 69.39 2.64
N HIS A 669 15.20 70.03 1.91
CA HIS A 669 15.53 70.65 0.63
C HIS A 669 15.44 72.16 0.81
N ASN A 670 16.57 72.86 0.67
CA ASN A 670 16.70 74.28 1.01
C ASN A 670 16.29 74.55 2.48
N LYS A 671 15.16 75.24 2.70
CA LYS A 671 14.64 75.57 4.04
C LYS A 671 13.53 74.64 4.50
N ASP A 672 12.98 73.82 3.60
CA ASP A 672 11.81 73.01 3.87
C ASP A 672 12.20 71.58 4.26
N GLN A 673 11.52 71.04 5.27
CA GLN A 673 11.68 69.65 5.67
C GLN A 673 10.83 68.77 4.76
N VAL A 674 11.48 67.84 4.07
CA VAL A 674 10.85 66.93 3.10
C VAL A 674 10.82 65.51 3.65
N LYS A 675 9.80 64.73 3.27
CA LYS A 675 9.68 63.32 3.69
C LYS A 675 10.59 62.40 2.87
N GLU A 676 10.79 62.73 1.61
CA GLU A 676 11.52 61.93 0.64
C GLU A 676 12.19 62.82 -0.40
N MET A 677 13.26 62.31 -1.02
CA MET A 677 13.97 62.99 -2.09
C MET A 677 14.30 62.04 -3.23
N LYS A 678 13.87 62.42 -4.44
CA LYS A 678 13.99 61.62 -5.67
C LYS A 678 15.35 61.81 -6.33
N GLU A 679 15.67 60.86 -7.22
CA GLU A 679 16.88 60.87 -8.05
C GLU A 679 17.15 62.22 -8.72
N GLY A 680 18.43 62.62 -8.72
CA GLY A 680 18.89 63.90 -9.23
C GLY A 680 18.72 65.08 -8.28
N GLY A 681 17.87 64.96 -7.26
CA GLY A 681 17.62 65.99 -6.25
C GLY A 681 18.79 66.19 -5.27
N GLU A 682 18.96 67.42 -4.80
CA GLU A 682 19.94 67.79 -3.77
C GLU A 682 19.23 68.07 -2.45
N CYS A 683 19.70 67.45 -1.37
CA CYS A 683 19.10 67.59 -0.04
C CYS A 683 20.16 67.63 1.06
N GLY A 684 19.85 68.37 2.12
CA GLY A 684 20.52 68.27 3.40
C GLY A 684 19.99 67.05 4.17
N VAL A 685 20.91 66.20 4.63
CA VAL A 685 20.62 64.99 5.39
C VAL A 685 21.15 65.16 6.80
N LYS A 686 20.28 64.99 7.80
CA LYS A 686 20.68 64.85 9.20
C LYS A 686 20.91 63.38 9.49
N TYR A 687 22.18 62.98 9.54
CA TYR A 687 22.64 61.62 9.75
C TYR A 687 23.02 61.40 11.21
N GLU A 688 22.53 60.34 11.84
CA GLU A 688 22.93 59.88 13.16
C GLU A 688 23.70 58.57 13.04
N GLY A 689 24.93 58.54 13.52
CA GLY A 689 25.77 57.33 13.40
C GLY A 689 27.12 57.51 14.05
N LYS A 690 27.82 56.39 14.25
CA LYS A 690 29.19 56.39 14.80
C LYS A 690 30.25 56.71 13.74
N VAL A 691 29.92 56.48 12.46
CA VAL A 691 30.83 56.71 11.33
C VAL A 691 30.81 58.20 10.97
N GLN A 692 31.98 58.80 10.81
CA GLN A 692 32.09 60.17 10.32
C GLN A 692 32.02 60.18 8.79
N LEU A 693 31.03 60.89 8.26
CA LEU A 693 30.82 61.03 6.81
C LEU A 693 31.83 62.01 6.19
N GLU A 694 32.42 61.62 5.08
CA GLU A 694 33.35 62.42 4.29
C GLU A 694 32.78 62.76 2.92
N VAL A 695 33.33 63.80 2.29
CA VAL A 695 32.96 64.17 0.92
C VAL A 695 33.39 63.05 -0.02
N GLY A 696 32.45 62.55 -0.82
CA GLY A 696 32.66 61.39 -1.70
C GLY A 696 32.07 60.08 -1.18
N ASP A 697 31.60 60.02 0.07
CA ASP A 697 30.92 58.84 0.60
C ASP A 697 29.55 58.61 -0.08
N ILE A 698 29.18 57.35 -0.25
CA ILE A 698 27.88 56.93 -0.78
C ILE A 698 27.02 56.44 0.37
N LEU A 699 25.86 57.06 0.56
CA LEU A 699 24.86 56.65 1.53
C LEU A 699 23.78 55.85 0.82
N GLU A 700 23.60 54.59 1.22
CA GLU A 700 22.54 53.72 0.73
C GLU A 700 21.44 53.61 1.80
N SER A 701 20.24 54.10 1.51
CA SER A 701 19.07 53.91 2.37
C SER A 701 18.45 52.54 2.11
N TRP A 702 18.07 51.85 3.18
CA TRP A 702 17.38 50.57 3.09
C TRP A 702 16.27 50.47 4.14
N LYS A 703 15.26 49.65 3.85
CA LYS A 703 14.18 49.30 4.77
C LYS A 703 14.03 47.79 4.86
N GLU A 704 13.61 47.32 6.03
CA GLU A 704 13.11 45.96 6.20
C GLU A 704 11.68 45.90 5.64
N GLU A 705 11.43 45.02 4.68
CA GLU A 705 10.10 44.74 4.13
C GLU A 705 9.73 43.31 4.48
N HIS A 706 8.56 43.13 5.09
CA HIS A 706 8.05 41.81 5.45
C HIS A 706 7.28 41.29 4.24
N ARG A 707 7.76 40.20 3.63
CA ARG A 707 7.07 39.51 2.55
C ARG A 707 6.42 38.24 3.06
N GLU A 708 5.18 38.01 2.66
CA GLU A 708 4.48 36.77 2.96
C GLU A 708 5.13 35.61 2.20
N LYS A 709 5.50 34.55 2.92
CA LYS A 709 5.95 33.31 2.30
C LYS A 709 4.74 32.48 1.89
N THR A 710 4.86 31.78 0.76
CA THR A 710 3.80 30.90 0.25
C THR A 710 4.32 29.47 0.10
N VAL A 711 3.50 28.51 0.51
CA VAL A 711 3.74 27.09 0.27
C VAL A 711 3.34 26.77 -1.17
N THR A 712 4.28 26.30 -1.98
CA THR A 712 4.07 25.90 -3.39
C THR A 712 3.46 24.52 -3.53
#